data_AF-A0A6F9KBE0-F1
#
_entry.id   AF-A0A6F9KBE0-F1
#
_cell.length_a   1.000
_cell.length_b   1.000
_cell.length_c   1.000
_cell.angle_alpha   90.00
_cell.angle_beta   90.00
_cell.angle_gamma   90.00
#
_symmetry.space_group_name_H-M   'P 1'
#
loop_
_entity.id
_entity.type
_entity.pdbx_description
1 polymer ?
#
loop_
_entity_poly.entity_id
_entity_poly.type
_entity_poly.pdbx_seq_one_letter_code
_entity_poly.pdbx_strand_id
1 'polypeptide(L)'
;MMRSLWSGVSGLQAHQVAMDVEGNNISNVNTTGFKYSRADFGTMFSQTVKIATAPTDGRGGSNPLQIGLGVSVSSTTRIHSQGSVQTTDKNTDVAINGDGFFMVSDDGGLTNYLTRSGDFKLDAYGNFVNNAGFVVQGWNINWDTQSIDSSRTPQNIFIDPGMHIPAAQSTEVAIKANLNSGLNIGTAKTPIYGLDSVHGYNKKDGTAKNENDTGITQFYTTSKNSIEVTEKGVDAGSLFNANGTGLNLRDGQGIWVSYADAKFSTAGEGAQANQGNNGVFDPNQKVQQDRVIFWGHEQKPTTLDITLNGVHIQNNSIKSLDEAIAYINTFTAPTDTRDGTGVKAVKKADGSGIDFINDNADGTTDNMKNIDLQVNPQNSAGELVRVRVTNTNPPDFDWQNTQLRPAGNPIVNNAGSAWIAGTAAQNQNRIQIVTAHKYIYSSTPVELDPMYNPDGGPVFNPANQNTAGTAENNYMNAIQGSLLNTTPRTFRTTEDLRELLQRDARYGVDYDGSGGFEITGEDVNEGVKVTVGATGEFIISNPNEIPARPGVTPPGGQDNRKPHNISFNVTAYTDTQGKISKNDAFTTIFKGFDGVLTVGNSNRQSEQLFLSAFSAGLEIYDSLGSKHTLEVQFVKQSTTQDGGNEWQMIIRVPEPAEINTTGEGPNNIIVGTARFNNDGSLSNYTPKTINFSPNNGAAPNQQIKLSFGTSGSNDGLVSSNSASTLTGQATDGYTSGNLKPDAIRVDDKGNILGEFTNGKTFAVAKIAMASVANNSGLEEIGGNLFKVTANSGAIVVGEAGTGGRGEMKTSALEMSNVDLSRSLTELIIIQRGYQANSKTISTSDQMLQTLIQLKQ
;
A
#
# COMPACT_ATOMS: atom_id res chain seq x y z
N MET A 1 -70.73 -37.79 -66.27
CA MET A 1 -70.30 -39.09 -65.72
C MET A 1 -68.80 -39.31 -65.90
N MET A 2 -68.23 -39.26 -67.12
CA MET A 2 -66.75 -39.30 -67.24
C MET A 2 -66.02 -38.14 -66.54
N ARG A 3 -66.61 -36.94 -66.47
CA ARG A 3 -66.00 -35.78 -65.80
C ARG A 3 -65.91 -35.92 -64.26
N SER A 4 -66.86 -36.60 -63.61
CA SER A 4 -66.81 -36.85 -62.16
C SER A 4 -65.75 -37.89 -61.81
N LEU A 5 -65.48 -38.84 -62.71
CA LEU A 5 -64.39 -39.80 -62.56
C LEU A 5 -63.03 -39.10 -62.57
N TRP A 6 -62.78 -38.19 -63.53
CA TRP A 6 -61.52 -37.42 -63.59
C TRP A 6 -61.34 -36.48 -62.38
N SER A 7 -62.40 -35.80 -61.94
CA SER A 7 -62.37 -35.00 -60.71
C SER A 7 -62.07 -35.87 -59.47
N GLY A 8 -62.65 -37.07 -59.38
CA GLY A 8 -62.39 -38.03 -58.29
C GLY A 8 -60.96 -38.57 -58.29
N VAL A 9 -60.41 -38.90 -59.47
CA VAL A 9 -59.01 -39.34 -59.61
C VAL A 9 -58.03 -38.22 -59.24
N SER A 10 -58.29 -36.98 -59.66
CA SER A 10 -57.46 -35.83 -59.31
C SER A 10 -57.37 -35.61 -57.78
N GLY A 11 -58.51 -35.71 -57.08
CA GLY A 11 -58.54 -35.61 -55.62
C GLY A 11 -57.87 -36.80 -54.91
N LEU A 12 -57.94 -37.99 -55.49
CA LEU A 12 -57.26 -39.18 -54.96
C LEU A 12 -55.73 -39.02 -55.06
N GLN A 13 -55.23 -38.57 -56.20
CA GLN A 13 -53.81 -38.29 -56.39
C GLN A 13 -53.32 -37.13 -55.51
N ALA A 14 -54.11 -36.07 -55.36
CA ALA A 14 -53.75 -34.95 -54.48
C ALA A 14 -53.64 -35.39 -53.01
N HIS A 15 -54.56 -36.24 -52.53
CA HIS A 15 -54.46 -36.81 -51.19
C HIS A 15 -53.28 -37.80 -51.05
N GLN A 16 -52.89 -38.52 -52.10
CA GLN A 16 -51.68 -39.35 -52.06
C GLN A 16 -50.44 -38.51 -51.80
N VAL A 17 -50.25 -37.41 -52.55
CA VAL A 17 -49.10 -36.51 -52.37
C VAL A 17 -49.09 -35.90 -50.96
N ALA A 18 -50.27 -35.52 -50.44
CA ALA A 18 -50.37 -35.03 -49.08
C ALA A 18 -50.03 -36.11 -48.03
N MET A 19 -50.42 -37.37 -48.25
CA MET A 19 -49.98 -38.49 -47.40
C MET A 19 -48.47 -38.69 -47.45
N ASP A 20 -47.83 -38.54 -48.61
CA ASP A 20 -46.39 -38.72 -48.74
C ASP A 20 -45.63 -37.63 -47.94
N VAL A 21 -46.08 -36.38 -48.01
CA VAL A 21 -45.51 -35.27 -47.23
C VAL A 21 -45.71 -35.50 -45.73
N GLU A 22 -46.91 -35.91 -45.31
CA GLU A 22 -47.19 -36.12 -43.89
C GLU A 22 -46.50 -37.37 -43.33
N GLY A 23 -46.37 -38.41 -44.14
CA GLY A 23 -45.56 -39.59 -43.85
C GLY A 23 -44.11 -39.20 -43.57
N ASN A 24 -43.52 -38.34 -44.42
CA ASN A 24 -42.15 -37.85 -44.22
C ASN A 24 -41.99 -37.01 -42.94
N ASN A 25 -42.98 -36.18 -42.60
CA ASN A 25 -42.97 -35.40 -41.36
C ASN A 25 -42.91 -36.33 -40.13
N ILE A 26 -43.76 -37.35 -40.09
CA ILE A 26 -43.82 -38.32 -38.99
C ILE A 26 -42.53 -39.15 -38.92
N SER A 27 -42.01 -39.59 -40.07
CA SER A 27 -40.77 -40.39 -40.13
C SER A 27 -39.56 -39.66 -39.54
N ASN A 28 -39.51 -38.33 -39.62
CA ASN A 28 -38.38 -37.50 -39.17
C ASN A 28 -38.66 -36.72 -37.88
N VAL A 29 -39.64 -37.13 -37.08
CA VAL A 29 -40.04 -36.42 -35.84
C VAL A 29 -38.90 -36.26 -34.82
N ASN A 30 -37.95 -37.20 -34.77
CA ASN A 30 -36.81 -37.15 -33.85
C ASN A 30 -35.52 -36.62 -34.49
N THR A 31 -35.56 -36.27 -35.78
CA THR A 31 -34.38 -35.77 -36.49
C THR A 31 -34.11 -34.32 -36.08
N THR A 32 -32.88 -34.03 -35.65
CA THR A 32 -32.45 -32.70 -35.20
C THR A 32 -32.54 -31.68 -36.34
N GLY A 33 -33.02 -30.48 -36.04
CA GLY A 33 -33.14 -29.39 -37.01
C GLY A 33 -34.14 -29.62 -38.14
N PHE A 34 -34.93 -30.72 -38.13
CA PHE A 34 -35.93 -31.00 -39.16
C PHE A 34 -37.07 -29.97 -39.14
N LYS A 35 -37.52 -29.57 -40.32
CA LYS A 35 -38.61 -28.61 -40.52
C LYS A 35 -39.72 -29.24 -41.34
N TYR A 36 -40.90 -29.39 -40.73
CA TYR A 36 -42.03 -30.03 -41.39
C TYR A 36 -42.51 -29.24 -42.61
N SER A 37 -43.04 -29.95 -43.58
CA SER A 37 -43.66 -29.38 -44.78
C SER A 37 -45.14 -29.71 -44.82
N ARG A 38 -45.94 -28.89 -45.49
CA ARG A 38 -47.35 -29.20 -45.76
C ARG A 38 -47.65 -29.11 -47.25
N ALA A 39 -48.59 -29.91 -47.72
CA ALA A 39 -49.13 -29.82 -49.07
C ALA A 39 -50.29 -28.83 -49.11
N ASP A 40 -50.23 -27.86 -50.01
CA ASP A 40 -51.33 -26.92 -50.26
C ASP A 40 -52.09 -27.33 -51.52
N PHE A 41 -53.42 -27.22 -51.47
CA PHE A 41 -54.30 -27.61 -52.57
C PHE A 41 -54.84 -26.39 -53.33
N GLY A 42 -54.98 -26.53 -54.65
CA GLY A 42 -55.62 -25.55 -55.52
C GLY A 42 -56.70 -26.20 -56.39
N THR A 43 -57.82 -25.51 -56.59
CA THR A 43 -58.86 -25.96 -57.51
C THR A 43 -58.34 -25.90 -58.95
N MET A 44 -58.65 -26.91 -59.75
CA MET A 44 -58.41 -26.84 -61.20
C MET A 44 -59.36 -25.83 -61.86
N PHE A 45 -58.99 -25.33 -63.03
CA PHE A 45 -59.80 -24.35 -63.76
C PHE A 45 -61.21 -24.88 -64.05
N SER A 46 -62.24 -24.10 -63.71
CA SER A 46 -63.64 -24.51 -63.88
C SER A 46 -64.14 -24.32 -65.32
N GLN A 47 -64.98 -25.23 -65.80
CA GLN A 47 -65.63 -25.08 -67.11
C GLN A 47 -66.90 -24.23 -66.97
N THR A 48 -66.94 -23.07 -67.63
CA THR A 48 -68.15 -22.22 -67.68
C THR A 48 -69.07 -22.69 -68.80
N VAL A 49 -70.26 -23.17 -68.43
CA VAL A 49 -71.28 -23.69 -69.37
C VAL A 49 -72.30 -22.61 -69.73
N LYS A 50 -72.59 -21.68 -68.81
CA LYS A 50 -73.40 -20.48 -69.07
C LYS A 50 -72.78 -19.26 -68.39
N ILE A 51 -72.76 -18.15 -69.09
CA ILE A 51 -72.32 -16.85 -68.57
C ILE A 51 -73.46 -16.25 -67.72
N ALA A 52 -73.11 -15.49 -66.70
CA ALA A 52 -74.10 -14.77 -65.88
C ALA A 52 -74.84 -13.73 -66.73
N THR A 53 -76.14 -13.56 -66.50
CA THR A 53 -76.95 -12.53 -67.19
C THR A 53 -77.63 -11.59 -66.19
N ALA A 54 -77.67 -10.31 -66.54
CA ALA A 54 -78.43 -9.29 -65.79
C ALA A 54 -79.96 -9.52 -65.92
N PRO A 55 -80.77 -9.03 -64.96
CA PRO A 55 -82.23 -9.09 -65.05
C PRO A 55 -82.79 -8.33 -66.28
N THR A 56 -83.87 -8.84 -66.88
CA THR A 56 -84.57 -8.22 -68.03
C THR A 56 -86.10 -8.27 -67.82
N ASP A 57 -86.88 -7.62 -68.70
CA ASP A 57 -88.34 -7.42 -68.53
C ASP A 57 -89.09 -8.72 -68.25
N GLY A 58 -89.48 -8.89 -66.98
CA GLY A 58 -90.26 -10.03 -66.49
C GLY A 58 -89.47 -11.24 -65.98
N ARG A 59 -88.12 -11.25 -65.99
CA ARG A 59 -87.28 -12.31 -65.38
C ARG A 59 -86.02 -11.77 -64.69
N GLY A 60 -85.73 -12.30 -63.50
CA GLY A 60 -84.53 -11.97 -62.72
C GLY A 60 -83.21 -12.39 -63.38
N GLY A 61 -82.09 -11.82 -62.91
CA GLY A 61 -80.74 -12.19 -63.37
C GLY A 61 -80.42 -13.66 -63.07
N SER A 62 -79.54 -14.25 -63.86
CA SER A 62 -79.13 -15.65 -63.72
C SER A 62 -77.64 -15.76 -63.43
N ASN A 63 -77.29 -16.58 -62.44
CA ASN A 63 -75.90 -16.86 -62.06
C ASN A 63 -75.14 -17.62 -63.16
N PRO A 64 -73.81 -17.48 -63.24
CA PRO A 64 -73.01 -18.25 -64.17
C PRO A 64 -73.06 -19.73 -63.78
N LEU A 65 -73.25 -20.60 -64.76
CA LEU A 65 -73.26 -22.04 -64.53
C LEU A 65 -71.86 -22.58 -64.80
N GLN A 66 -71.11 -22.84 -63.73
CA GLN A 66 -69.75 -23.36 -63.78
C GLN A 66 -69.67 -24.76 -63.16
N ILE A 67 -68.81 -25.60 -63.74
CA ILE A 67 -68.53 -26.95 -63.25
C ILE A 67 -67.04 -27.02 -62.93
N GLY A 68 -66.69 -27.32 -61.68
CA GLY A 68 -65.31 -27.57 -61.26
C GLY A 68 -64.80 -28.89 -61.85
N LEU A 69 -63.52 -28.93 -62.25
CA LEU A 69 -62.91 -30.10 -62.89
C LEU A 69 -62.01 -30.92 -61.96
N GLY A 70 -61.88 -30.54 -60.69
CA GLY A 70 -61.10 -31.27 -59.69
C GLY A 70 -60.16 -30.38 -58.89
N VAL A 71 -59.16 -31.01 -58.29
CA VAL A 71 -58.17 -30.40 -57.40
C VAL A 71 -56.77 -30.93 -57.73
N SER A 72 -55.75 -30.09 -57.55
CA SER A 72 -54.34 -30.47 -57.65
C SER A 72 -53.54 -29.90 -56.48
N VAL A 73 -52.34 -30.42 -56.24
CA VAL A 73 -51.40 -29.82 -55.29
C VAL A 73 -50.79 -28.58 -55.94
N SER A 74 -50.89 -27.42 -55.28
CA SER A 74 -50.32 -26.16 -55.77
C SER A 74 -48.84 -26.03 -55.43
N SER A 75 -48.47 -26.40 -54.20
CA SER A 75 -47.12 -26.25 -53.66
C SER A 75 -46.95 -27.09 -52.40
N THR A 76 -45.70 -27.37 -52.05
CA THR A 76 -45.33 -27.79 -50.70
C THR A 76 -44.59 -26.64 -50.02
N THR A 77 -45.00 -26.28 -48.80
CA THR A 77 -44.37 -25.18 -48.06
C THR A 77 -43.71 -25.72 -46.80
N ARG A 78 -42.43 -25.41 -46.61
CA ARG A 78 -41.69 -25.69 -45.38
C ARG A 78 -41.95 -24.62 -44.33
N ILE A 79 -42.20 -25.05 -43.09
CA ILE A 79 -42.47 -24.16 -41.97
C ILE A 79 -41.24 -24.09 -41.06
N HIS A 80 -40.64 -22.91 -40.92
CA HIS A 80 -39.41 -22.67 -40.15
C HIS A 80 -39.65 -22.23 -38.71
N SER A 81 -40.77 -22.62 -38.09
CA SER A 81 -40.95 -22.39 -36.65
C SER A 81 -39.84 -23.08 -35.85
N GLN A 82 -39.41 -22.45 -34.76
CA GLN A 82 -38.36 -22.98 -33.88
C GLN A 82 -38.80 -24.32 -33.26
N GLY A 83 -37.91 -25.32 -33.26
CA GLY A 83 -38.14 -26.59 -32.57
C GLY A 83 -37.84 -26.50 -31.06
N SER A 84 -38.23 -27.52 -30.30
CA SER A 84 -37.84 -27.61 -28.88
C SER A 84 -36.34 -27.85 -28.76
N VAL A 85 -35.67 -27.17 -27.84
CA VAL A 85 -34.24 -27.37 -27.59
C VAL A 85 -34.04 -28.34 -26.44
N GLN A 86 -33.21 -29.36 -26.63
CA GLN A 86 -32.83 -30.33 -25.60
C GLN A 86 -31.35 -30.20 -25.28
N THR A 87 -31.00 -30.23 -24.00
CA THR A 87 -29.61 -30.19 -23.54
C THR A 87 -28.93 -31.54 -23.78
N THR A 88 -27.65 -31.51 -24.13
CA THR A 88 -26.80 -32.70 -24.32
C THR A 88 -25.57 -32.61 -23.41
N ASP A 89 -24.88 -33.73 -23.22
CA ASP A 89 -23.63 -33.78 -22.42
C ASP A 89 -22.39 -33.36 -23.25
N LYS A 90 -22.57 -33.03 -24.54
CA LYS A 90 -21.49 -32.74 -25.47
C LYS A 90 -21.37 -31.24 -25.70
N ASN A 91 -20.24 -30.66 -25.27
CA ASN A 91 -19.99 -29.22 -25.28
C ASN A 91 -19.87 -28.59 -26.68
N THR A 92 -19.70 -29.41 -27.72
CA THR A 92 -19.61 -28.97 -29.12
C THR A 92 -20.94 -29.04 -29.85
N ASP A 93 -21.98 -29.58 -29.21
CA ASP A 93 -23.33 -29.52 -29.74
C ASP A 93 -23.93 -28.14 -29.50
N VAL A 94 -24.40 -27.50 -30.57
CA VAL A 94 -24.95 -26.14 -30.52
C VAL A 94 -26.30 -26.06 -31.21
N ALA A 95 -27.22 -25.31 -30.64
CA ALA A 95 -28.52 -25.00 -31.23
C ALA A 95 -28.64 -23.51 -31.49
N ILE A 96 -29.18 -23.11 -32.63
CA ILE A 96 -29.48 -21.69 -32.90
C ILE A 96 -30.81 -21.36 -32.22
N ASN A 97 -30.82 -20.35 -31.35
CA ASN A 97 -32.02 -19.81 -30.74
C ASN A 97 -32.45 -18.53 -31.47
N GLY A 98 -33.31 -18.69 -32.48
CA GLY A 98 -33.79 -17.60 -33.33
C GLY A 98 -33.65 -17.92 -34.82
N ASP A 99 -33.48 -16.88 -35.63
CA ASP A 99 -33.31 -17.03 -37.08
C ASP A 99 -31.83 -17.18 -37.50
N GLY A 100 -31.59 -17.84 -38.63
CA GLY A 100 -30.26 -18.14 -39.14
C GLY A 100 -29.97 -19.64 -39.28
N PHE A 101 -28.83 -19.96 -39.88
CA PHE A 101 -28.37 -21.31 -40.18
C PHE A 101 -26.86 -21.41 -39.98
N PHE A 102 -26.38 -22.61 -39.67
CA PHE A 102 -24.96 -22.94 -39.78
C PHE A 102 -24.59 -23.13 -41.25
N MET A 103 -23.37 -22.73 -41.61
CA MET A 103 -22.82 -22.97 -42.94
C MET A 103 -21.84 -24.13 -42.89
N VAL A 104 -21.98 -25.07 -43.81
CA VAL A 104 -21.06 -26.20 -43.99
C VAL A 104 -20.69 -26.34 -45.46
N SER A 105 -19.48 -26.80 -45.75
CA SER A 105 -19.01 -27.03 -47.11
C SER A 105 -18.16 -28.30 -47.20
N ASP A 106 -18.05 -28.85 -48.41
CA ASP A 106 -17.20 -30.00 -48.73
C ASP A 106 -15.90 -29.57 -49.46
N ASP A 107 -15.88 -28.35 -50.00
CA ASP A 107 -14.86 -27.88 -50.95
C ASP A 107 -14.16 -26.58 -50.49
N GLY A 108 -14.10 -26.34 -49.18
CA GLY A 108 -13.40 -25.18 -48.62
C GLY A 108 -14.16 -23.86 -48.77
N GLY A 109 -15.50 -23.93 -48.86
CA GLY A 109 -16.39 -22.77 -48.84
C GLY A 109 -16.85 -22.28 -50.23
N LEU A 110 -16.51 -22.99 -51.31
CA LEU A 110 -16.98 -22.67 -52.66
C LEU A 110 -18.46 -23.04 -52.83
N THR A 111 -18.87 -24.18 -52.28
CA THR A 111 -20.27 -24.61 -52.20
C THR A 111 -20.73 -24.69 -50.75
N ASN A 112 -21.48 -23.67 -50.34
CA ASN A 112 -22.02 -23.59 -48.98
C ASN A 112 -23.42 -24.20 -48.92
N TYR A 113 -23.59 -25.13 -47.98
CA TYR A 113 -24.87 -25.69 -47.56
C TYR A 113 -25.25 -25.12 -46.20
N LEU A 114 -26.55 -24.95 -45.98
CA LEU A 114 -27.11 -24.39 -44.75
C LEU A 114 -27.73 -25.51 -43.92
N THR A 115 -27.57 -25.49 -42.60
CA THR A 115 -28.22 -26.47 -41.72
C THR A 115 -28.66 -25.85 -40.39
N ARG A 116 -29.67 -26.45 -39.78
CA ARG A 116 -30.09 -26.19 -38.40
C ARG A 116 -29.56 -27.23 -37.41
N SER A 117 -29.03 -28.36 -37.90
CA SER A 117 -28.42 -29.37 -37.05
C SER A 117 -27.03 -28.92 -36.64
N GLY A 118 -26.76 -28.85 -35.34
CA GLY A 118 -25.47 -28.43 -34.79
C GLY A 118 -24.76 -29.54 -34.01
N ASP A 119 -24.88 -30.78 -34.48
CA ASP A 119 -24.22 -31.98 -33.98
C ASP A 119 -22.74 -32.04 -34.43
N PHE A 120 -21.96 -31.04 -34.03
CA PHE A 120 -20.58 -30.85 -34.50
C PHE A 120 -19.55 -31.57 -33.65
N LYS A 121 -18.48 -32.07 -34.27
CA LYS A 121 -17.37 -32.75 -33.60
C LYS A 121 -16.07 -32.47 -34.32
N LEU A 122 -14.95 -32.66 -33.63
CA LEU A 122 -13.64 -32.64 -34.27
C LEU A 122 -13.33 -34.00 -34.87
N ASP A 123 -12.80 -34.00 -36.09
CA ASP A 123 -12.20 -35.19 -36.68
C ASP A 123 -10.74 -35.38 -36.21
N ALA A 124 -10.10 -36.48 -36.62
CA ALA A 124 -8.71 -36.76 -36.26
C ALA A 124 -7.70 -35.79 -36.88
N TYR A 125 -8.09 -35.04 -37.91
CA TYR A 125 -7.25 -34.07 -38.61
C TYR A 125 -7.41 -32.65 -38.05
N GLY A 126 -8.41 -32.40 -37.20
CA GLY A 126 -8.70 -31.09 -36.62
C GLY A 126 -9.80 -30.30 -37.32
N ASN A 127 -10.48 -30.86 -38.32
CA ASN A 127 -11.62 -30.17 -38.94
C ASN A 127 -12.84 -30.26 -38.02
N PHE A 128 -13.55 -29.15 -37.88
CA PHE A 128 -14.82 -29.11 -37.15
C PHE A 128 -15.96 -29.51 -38.08
N VAL A 129 -16.43 -30.75 -37.96
CA VAL A 129 -17.32 -31.41 -38.91
C VAL A 129 -18.69 -31.73 -38.31
N ASN A 130 -19.70 -31.80 -39.16
CA ASN A 130 -20.99 -32.41 -38.81
C ASN A 130 -20.94 -33.95 -39.00
N ASN A 131 -22.02 -34.65 -38.66
CA ASN A 131 -22.08 -36.11 -38.81
C ASN A 131 -21.98 -36.61 -40.27
N ALA A 132 -22.27 -35.77 -41.26
CA ALA A 132 -22.18 -36.10 -42.68
C ALA A 132 -20.77 -35.84 -43.27
N GLY A 133 -19.82 -35.32 -42.48
CA GLY A 133 -18.44 -35.08 -42.90
C GLY A 133 -18.20 -33.70 -43.52
N PHE A 134 -19.21 -32.83 -43.60
CA PHE A 134 -19.02 -31.46 -44.07
C PHE A 134 -18.36 -30.61 -42.98
N VAL A 135 -17.43 -29.75 -43.39
CA VAL A 135 -16.70 -28.87 -42.47
C VAL A 135 -17.48 -27.58 -42.26
N VAL A 136 -17.68 -27.21 -41.00
CA VAL A 136 -18.35 -25.98 -40.60
C VAL A 136 -17.50 -24.77 -40.99
N GLN A 137 -18.15 -23.75 -41.54
CA GLN A 137 -17.50 -22.51 -41.96
C GLN A 137 -17.45 -21.50 -40.82
N GLY A 138 -16.33 -20.78 -40.72
CA GLY A 138 -16.08 -19.81 -39.68
C GLY A 138 -14.74 -19.09 -39.88
N TRP A 139 -14.21 -18.55 -38.80
CA TRP A 139 -12.92 -17.87 -38.78
C TRP A 139 -12.01 -18.53 -37.75
N ASN A 140 -10.75 -18.78 -38.12
CA ASN A 140 -9.75 -19.32 -37.22
C ASN A 140 -8.97 -18.19 -36.54
N ILE A 141 -8.41 -18.44 -35.37
CA ILE A 141 -7.52 -17.50 -34.68
C ILE A 141 -6.24 -17.24 -35.48
N ASN A 142 -5.76 -16.00 -35.47
CA ASN A 142 -4.40 -15.68 -35.87
C ASN A 142 -3.50 -15.68 -34.63
N TRP A 143 -2.57 -16.63 -34.53
CA TRP A 143 -1.69 -16.80 -33.37
C TRP A 143 -0.71 -15.64 -33.13
N ASP A 144 -0.37 -14.86 -34.16
CA ASP A 144 0.51 -13.68 -33.99
C ASP A 144 -0.18 -12.54 -33.22
N THR A 145 -1.50 -12.43 -33.36
CA THR A 145 -2.31 -11.37 -32.73
C THR A 145 -3.25 -11.90 -31.64
N GLN A 146 -3.35 -13.22 -31.52
CA GLN A 146 -4.28 -13.95 -30.65
C GLN A 146 -5.73 -13.48 -30.78
N SER A 147 -6.11 -13.07 -31.98
CA SER A 147 -7.43 -12.51 -32.28
C SER A 147 -8.08 -13.19 -33.48
N ILE A 148 -9.41 -13.14 -33.54
CA ILE A 148 -10.22 -13.65 -34.64
C ILE A 148 -10.75 -12.47 -35.44
N ASP A 149 -10.44 -12.44 -36.74
CA ASP A 149 -10.93 -11.42 -37.67
C ASP A 149 -12.18 -11.92 -38.40
N SER A 150 -13.35 -11.56 -37.89
CA SER A 150 -14.66 -11.92 -38.44
C SER A 150 -15.11 -11.04 -39.62
N SER A 151 -14.34 -10.02 -40.00
CA SER A 151 -14.65 -9.16 -41.15
C SER A 151 -14.34 -9.83 -42.49
N ARG A 152 -13.50 -10.88 -42.47
CA ARG A 152 -13.08 -11.62 -43.66
C ARG A 152 -14.15 -12.63 -44.10
N THR A 153 -13.98 -13.20 -45.28
CA THR A 153 -14.82 -14.32 -45.72
C THR A 153 -14.56 -15.55 -44.84
N PRO A 154 -15.60 -16.30 -44.43
CA PRO A 154 -15.44 -17.55 -43.70
C PRO A 154 -14.63 -18.59 -44.48
N GLN A 155 -13.93 -19.44 -43.74
CA GLN A 155 -13.18 -20.60 -44.21
C GLN A 155 -13.51 -21.83 -43.36
N ASN A 156 -12.95 -22.99 -43.71
CA ASN A 156 -13.06 -24.20 -42.90
C ASN A 156 -12.50 -23.96 -41.49
N ILE A 157 -13.31 -24.28 -40.47
CA ILE A 157 -12.85 -24.29 -39.09
C ILE A 157 -11.86 -25.44 -38.89
N PHE A 158 -10.64 -25.08 -38.51
CA PHE A 158 -9.54 -26.01 -38.30
C PHE A 158 -8.90 -25.76 -36.93
N ILE A 159 -8.95 -26.78 -36.09
CA ILE A 159 -8.42 -26.80 -34.73
C ILE A 159 -7.54 -28.04 -34.61
N ASP A 160 -6.23 -27.87 -34.78
CA ASP A 160 -5.27 -28.96 -34.67
C ASP A 160 -5.34 -29.61 -33.26
N PRO A 161 -5.66 -30.92 -33.12
CA PRO A 161 -5.68 -31.60 -31.83
C PRO A 161 -4.31 -31.61 -31.14
N GLY A 162 -3.23 -31.52 -31.91
CA GLY A 162 -1.85 -31.41 -31.44
C GLY A 162 -1.36 -29.97 -31.30
N MET A 163 -2.27 -28.99 -31.34
CA MET A 163 -1.92 -27.57 -31.29
C MET A 163 -1.05 -27.24 -30.09
N HIS A 164 0.13 -26.72 -30.39
CA HIS A 164 1.12 -26.25 -29.44
C HIS A 164 1.16 -24.73 -29.47
N ILE A 165 1.03 -24.11 -28.30
CA ILE A 165 1.27 -22.68 -28.14
C ILE A 165 2.65 -22.47 -27.52
N PRO A 166 3.52 -21.64 -28.13
CA PRO A 166 4.80 -21.30 -27.55
C PRO A 166 4.59 -20.55 -26.23
N ALA A 167 5.62 -20.54 -25.40
CA ALA A 167 5.63 -19.68 -24.23
C ALA A 167 5.50 -18.20 -24.65
N ALA A 168 4.78 -17.42 -23.86
CA ALA A 168 4.74 -15.98 -23.99
C ALA A 168 5.45 -15.35 -22.80
N GLN A 169 6.45 -14.52 -23.08
CA GLN A 169 7.11 -13.70 -22.07
C GLN A 169 6.12 -12.69 -21.47
N SER A 170 6.19 -12.46 -20.17
CA SER A 170 5.38 -11.41 -19.52
C SER A 170 5.80 -10.03 -20.01
N THR A 171 4.85 -9.22 -20.49
CA THR A 171 5.09 -7.80 -20.79
C THR A 171 4.46 -6.89 -19.75
N GLU A 172 3.53 -7.42 -18.95
CA GLU A 172 2.85 -6.68 -17.89
C GLU A 172 2.61 -7.57 -16.66
N VAL A 173 2.75 -6.96 -15.48
CA VAL A 173 2.37 -7.56 -14.21
C VAL A 173 1.52 -6.60 -13.41
N ALA A 174 0.38 -7.07 -12.93
CA ALA A 174 -0.57 -6.30 -12.15
C ALA A 174 -0.69 -6.85 -10.73
N ILE A 175 -0.83 -5.95 -9.77
CA ILE A 175 -1.07 -6.28 -8.36
C ILE A 175 -2.29 -5.53 -7.85
N LYS A 176 -3.07 -6.19 -7.01
CA LYS A 176 -4.09 -5.55 -6.17
C LYS A 176 -3.80 -5.90 -4.72
N ALA A 177 -3.48 -4.90 -3.91
CA ALA A 177 -3.14 -5.10 -2.51
C ALA A 177 -3.54 -3.88 -1.67
N ASN A 178 -3.82 -4.13 -0.39
CA ASN A 178 -3.98 -3.09 0.60
C ASN A 178 -2.68 -2.92 1.41
N LEU A 179 -2.28 -1.67 1.66
CA LEU A 179 -1.15 -1.30 2.52
C LEU A 179 -1.67 -0.54 3.76
N ASN A 180 -1.42 -1.09 4.94
CA ASN A 180 -1.92 -0.54 6.20
C ASN A 180 -1.27 0.80 6.54
N SER A 181 -2.03 1.89 6.47
CA SER A 181 -1.60 3.23 6.90
C SER A 181 -1.97 3.56 8.36
N GLY A 182 -2.67 2.65 9.03
CA GLY A 182 -3.17 2.80 10.39
C GLY A 182 -2.11 2.68 11.48
N LEU A 183 -2.58 2.76 12.73
CA LEU A 183 -1.73 2.71 13.93
C LEU A 183 -1.54 1.29 14.49
N ASN A 184 -2.09 0.25 13.85
CA ASN A 184 -1.95 -1.12 14.31
C ASN A 184 -1.62 -2.05 13.15
N ILE A 185 -0.37 -2.52 13.10
CA ILE A 185 0.19 -3.30 11.99
C ILE A 185 0.46 -4.76 12.37
N GLY A 186 0.27 -5.13 13.65
CA GLY A 186 0.55 -6.47 14.15
C GLY A 186 2.00 -6.91 13.90
N THR A 187 2.17 -7.97 13.11
CA THR A 187 3.48 -8.54 12.76
C THR A 187 4.00 -8.07 11.39
N ALA A 188 3.22 -7.33 10.62
CA ALA A 188 3.59 -6.82 9.30
C ALA A 188 4.50 -5.58 9.42
N LYS A 189 5.74 -5.82 9.85
CA LYS A 189 6.70 -4.77 10.23
C LYS A 189 8.13 -5.15 9.91
N THR A 190 8.99 -4.14 9.78
CA THR A 190 10.45 -4.27 9.64
C THR A 190 11.12 -3.37 10.67
N PRO A 191 12.30 -3.72 11.23
CA PRO A 191 13.09 -2.78 12.04
C PRO A 191 13.37 -1.49 11.26
N ILE A 192 13.58 -0.38 11.98
CA ILE A 192 14.14 0.83 11.36
C ILE A 192 15.55 0.56 10.82
N TYR A 193 16.00 1.40 9.89
CA TYR A 193 17.30 1.22 9.24
C TYR A 193 18.45 1.52 10.21
N GLY A 194 19.54 0.76 10.05
CA GLY A 194 20.77 1.04 10.77
C GLY A 194 21.33 2.41 10.37
N LEU A 195 21.84 3.13 11.36
CA LEU A 195 22.51 4.43 11.21
C LEU A 195 23.83 4.37 11.95
N ASP A 196 24.88 4.86 11.33
CA ASP A 196 26.18 4.95 11.99
C ASP A 196 26.28 6.16 12.95
N SER A 197 27.48 6.52 13.39
CA SER A 197 27.69 7.58 14.39
C SER A 197 27.97 8.95 13.77
N VAL A 198 27.99 9.09 12.44
CA VAL A 198 28.44 10.29 11.73
C VAL A 198 27.36 10.74 10.77
N HIS A 199 26.87 11.96 10.98
CA HIS A 199 25.88 12.56 10.09
C HIS A 199 26.44 12.84 8.69
N GLY A 200 25.69 12.49 7.65
CA GLY A 200 25.99 12.77 6.24
C GLY A 200 27.13 11.93 5.67
N TYR A 201 27.49 10.80 6.28
CA TYR A 201 28.65 10.02 5.88
C TYR A 201 28.50 8.53 6.20
N ASN A 202 28.58 7.69 5.17
CA ASN A 202 28.56 6.25 5.36
C ASN A 202 29.97 5.72 5.66
N LYS A 203 30.20 5.26 6.89
CA LYS A 203 31.49 4.70 7.32
C LYS A 203 31.87 3.38 6.64
N LYS A 204 30.92 2.67 6.03
CA LYS A 204 31.17 1.38 5.36
C LYS A 204 31.79 1.54 3.98
N ASP A 205 31.33 2.50 3.20
CA ASP A 205 31.83 2.78 1.85
C ASP A 205 32.78 3.98 1.78
N GLY A 206 32.84 4.79 2.84
CA GLY A 206 33.72 5.95 2.96
C GLY A 206 33.25 7.16 2.16
N THR A 207 31.95 7.28 1.87
CA THR A 207 31.39 8.35 1.04
C THR A 207 30.46 9.28 1.81
N ALA A 208 30.48 10.56 1.44
CA ALA A 208 29.56 11.56 1.99
C ALA A 208 28.20 11.45 1.29
N LYS A 209 27.16 11.09 2.03
CA LYS A 209 25.79 10.91 1.55
C LYS A 209 24.83 11.28 2.67
N ASN A 210 23.82 12.10 2.35
CA ASN A 210 22.82 12.51 3.32
C ASN A 210 21.81 11.37 3.55
N GLU A 211 21.69 10.90 4.79
CA GLU A 211 20.81 9.80 5.19
C GLU A 211 19.32 10.18 5.11
N ASN A 212 19.01 11.48 5.17
CA ASN A 212 17.65 12.01 5.03
C ASN A 212 17.21 12.16 3.57
N ASP A 213 18.10 11.95 2.59
CA ASP A 213 17.73 12.00 1.18
C ASP A 213 16.92 10.75 0.81
N THR A 214 15.64 10.96 0.49
CA THR A 214 14.74 9.89 0.07
C THR A 214 15.14 9.25 -1.26
N GLY A 215 15.83 9.99 -2.13
CA GLY A 215 16.30 9.52 -3.44
C GLY A 215 17.53 8.63 -3.38
N ILE A 216 18.30 8.70 -2.29
CA ILE A 216 19.47 7.84 -2.08
C ILE A 216 19.04 6.65 -1.20
N THR A 217 19.39 5.45 -1.65
CA THR A 217 19.21 4.23 -0.84
C THR A 217 20.46 3.40 -0.95
N GLN A 218 21.05 3.10 0.20
CA GLN A 218 22.32 2.40 0.29
C GLN A 218 22.10 0.99 0.79
N PHE A 219 22.96 0.08 0.33
CA PHE A 219 22.86 -1.34 0.64
C PHE A 219 24.14 -1.85 1.28
N TYR A 220 24.00 -2.85 2.15
CA TYR A 220 25.12 -3.60 2.68
C TYR A 220 24.78 -5.08 2.78
N THR A 221 25.82 -5.91 2.73
CA THR A 221 25.68 -7.35 2.95
C THR A 221 25.72 -7.64 4.45
N THR A 222 24.64 -8.21 4.96
CA THR A 222 24.51 -8.64 6.35
C THR A 222 25.38 -9.88 6.65
N SER A 223 25.56 -10.20 7.93
CA SER A 223 26.25 -11.42 8.37
C SER A 223 25.59 -12.72 7.90
N LYS A 224 24.33 -12.65 7.45
CA LYS A 224 23.56 -13.78 6.89
C LYS A 224 23.59 -13.83 5.36
N ASN A 225 24.46 -13.03 4.72
CA ASN A 225 24.53 -12.90 3.26
C ASN A 225 23.24 -12.40 2.59
N SER A 226 22.40 -11.66 3.34
CA SER A 226 21.28 -10.88 2.76
C SER A 226 21.74 -9.45 2.49
N ILE A 227 21.25 -8.85 1.40
CA ILE A 227 21.50 -7.44 1.06
C ILE A 227 20.35 -6.59 1.64
N GLU A 228 20.65 -5.73 2.60
CA GLU A 228 19.66 -4.90 3.29
C GLU A 228 19.96 -3.41 3.15
N VAL A 229 18.94 -2.58 3.39
CA VAL A 229 19.06 -1.11 3.38
C VAL A 229 19.73 -0.63 4.68
N THR A 230 20.60 0.36 4.57
CA THR A 230 21.27 1.04 5.69
C THR A 230 21.39 2.54 5.44
N GLU A 231 21.79 3.30 6.45
CA GLU A 231 22.06 4.75 6.35
C GLU A 231 20.86 5.53 5.77
N LYS A 232 19.68 5.28 6.34
CA LYS A 232 18.44 5.95 5.93
C LYS A 232 17.66 6.49 7.13
N GLY A 233 17.53 7.80 7.20
CA GLY A 233 16.69 8.51 8.14
C GLY A 233 15.21 8.32 7.81
N VAL A 234 14.39 8.06 8.83
CA VAL A 234 12.95 7.86 8.67
C VAL A 234 12.18 8.89 9.47
N ASP A 235 11.04 9.36 8.96
CA ASP A 235 10.17 10.27 9.69
C ASP A 235 9.72 9.63 11.01
N ALA A 236 10.05 10.27 12.13
CA ALA A 236 9.74 9.76 13.46
C ALA A 236 8.21 9.62 13.70
N GLY A 237 7.38 10.32 12.93
CA GLY A 237 5.93 10.17 12.93
C GLY A 237 5.42 8.82 12.39
N SER A 238 6.26 8.08 11.65
CA SER A 238 5.91 6.78 11.04
C SER A 238 6.37 5.57 11.89
N LEU A 239 6.86 5.81 13.11
CA LEU A 239 7.43 4.77 13.96
C LEU A 239 6.37 3.93 14.69
N PHE A 240 6.69 2.66 14.86
CA PHE A 240 5.93 1.66 15.61
C PHE A 240 6.79 1.01 16.68
N ASN A 241 6.17 0.60 17.78
CA ASN A 241 6.84 -0.19 18.82
C ASN A 241 6.88 -1.68 18.47
N ALA A 242 7.49 -2.48 19.37
CA ALA A 242 7.57 -3.93 19.24
C ALA A 242 6.22 -4.65 19.18
N ASN A 243 5.12 -4.04 19.64
CA ASN A 243 3.77 -4.61 19.52
C ASN A 243 3.08 -4.27 18.19
N GLY A 244 3.74 -3.51 17.30
CA GLY A 244 3.13 -3.02 16.06
C GLY A 244 2.08 -1.94 16.30
N THR A 245 2.16 -1.24 17.44
CA THR A 245 1.34 -0.06 17.72
C THR A 245 2.12 1.19 17.35
N GLY A 246 1.50 2.08 16.58
CA GLY A 246 2.13 3.33 16.16
C GLY A 246 2.39 4.25 17.35
N LEU A 247 3.56 4.89 17.40
CA LEU A 247 3.90 5.83 18.46
C LEU A 247 3.07 7.11 18.38
N ASN A 248 2.48 7.38 17.21
CA ASN A 248 1.57 8.50 16.96
C ASN A 248 2.15 9.84 17.43
N LEU A 249 3.43 10.06 17.14
CA LEU A 249 4.13 11.30 17.46
C LEU A 249 3.55 12.46 16.63
N ARG A 250 3.26 13.58 17.29
CA ARG A 250 2.67 14.78 16.67
C ARG A 250 3.53 16.00 16.91
N ASP A 251 3.34 17.02 16.08
CA ASP A 251 4.09 18.27 16.15
C ASP A 251 4.09 18.88 17.55
N GLY A 252 5.27 19.30 17.99
CA GLY A 252 5.49 19.88 19.32
C GLY A 252 5.68 18.84 20.43
N GLN A 253 5.29 17.58 20.22
CA GLN A 253 5.59 16.53 21.20
C GLN A 253 7.09 16.21 21.22
N GLY A 254 7.57 15.69 22.34
CA GLY A 254 8.99 15.48 22.53
C GLY A 254 9.34 14.78 23.83
N ILE A 255 10.64 14.73 24.09
CA ILE A 255 11.20 14.16 25.32
C ILE A 255 12.24 15.10 25.93
N TRP A 256 12.38 15.02 27.23
CA TRP A 256 13.55 15.47 27.96
C TRP A 256 14.53 14.33 28.09
N VAL A 257 15.81 14.60 27.83
CA VAL A 257 16.90 13.67 28.09
C VAL A 257 17.93 14.38 28.96
N SER A 258 18.10 13.86 30.17
CA SER A 258 19.17 14.23 31.08
C SER A 258 20.36 13.29 30.89
N TYR A 259 21.56 13.83 30.84
CA TYR A 259 22.82 13.07 30.70
C TYR A 259 23.58 12.97 32.03
N ALA A 260 23.32 13.88 32.95
CA ALA A 260 23.85 13.87 34.30
C ALA A 260 22.85 14.54 35.25
N ASP A 261 22.95 14.24 36.54
CA ASP A 261 22.22 15.01 37.54
C ASP A 261 22.83 16.42 37.59
N ALA A 262 22.00 17.45 37.53
CA ALA A 262 22.47 18.83 37.71
C ALA A 262 22.88 19.02 39.18
N LYS A 263 24.09 19.52 39.40
CA LYS A 263 24.65 19.73 40.74
C LYS A 263 25.27 21.11 40.84
N PHE A 264 24.98 21.82 41.93
CA PHE A 264 25.63 23.08 42.25
C PHE A 264 25.89 23.15 43.77
N SER A 265 27.12 23.47 44.15
CA SER A 265 27.51 23.64 45.55
C SER A 265 27.83 25.10 45.85
N THR A 266 27.24 25.65 46.92
CA THR A 266 27.55 27.03 47.32
C THR A 266 29.03 27.17 47.75
N ALA A 267 29.68 28.25 47.31
CA ALA A 267 31.12 28.43 47.45
C ALA A 267 31.56 29.00 48.81
N GLY A 268 30.77 29.90 49.41
CA GLY A 268 31.20 30.65 50.59
C GLY A 268 32.31 31.64 50.27
N GLU A 269 32.32 32.20 49.06
CA GLU A 269 33.43 32.99 48.53
C GLU A 269 33.69 34.23 49.39
N GLY A 270 34.96 34.48 49.72
CA GLY A 270 35.38 35.62 50.53
C GLY A 270 35.29 35.42 52.06
N ALA A 271 34.87 34.24 52.53
CA ALA A 271 34.96 33.85 53.93
C ALA A 271 36.42 33.76 54.40
N GLN A 272 36.71 34.18 55.64
CA GLN A 272 38.05 34.08 56.20
C GLN A 272 38.25 32.75 56.93
N ALA A 273 39.06 31.85 56.37
CA ALA A 273 39.33 30.50 56.91
C ALA A 273 39.83 30.48 58.37
N ASN A 274 40.45 31.57 58.85
CA ASN A 274 41.02 31.66 60.21
C ASN A 274 40.07 32.32 61.23
N GLN A 275 38.80 32.57 60.88
CA GLN A 275 37.81 33.14 61.78
C GLN A 275 36.54 32.28 61.81
N GLY A 276 36.09 31.87 63.01
CA GLY A 276 35.04 30.86 63.15
C GLY A 276 35.47 29.51 62.58
N ASN A 277 34.58 28.51 62.63
CA ASN A 277 34.80 27.13 62.19
C ASN A 277 35.10 27.04 60.68
N ASN A 278 36.33 27.39 60.29
CA ASN A 278 36.83 27.50 58.92
C ASN A 278 36.03 28.48 58.03
N GLY A 279 35.75 29.68 58.53
CA GLY A 279 34.99 30.72 57.80
C GLY A 279 33.46 30.63 57.98
N VAL A 280 32.95 29.66 58.74
CA VAL A 280 31.55 29.53 59.14
C VAL A 280 31.36 30.11 60.55
N PHE A 281 30.22 30.76 60.81
CA PHE A 281 29.89 31.27 62.14
C PHE A 281 29.93 30.15 63.19
N ASP A 282 30.73 30.37 64.25
CA ASP A 282 30.80 29.45 65.39
C ASP A 282 30.11 30.06 66.63
N PRO A 283 28.96 29.53 67.06
CA PRO A 283 28.24 30.06 68.23
C PRO A 283 28.98 29.86 69.55
N ASN A 284 29.97 28.95 69.61
CA ASN A 284 30.74 28.64 70.82
C ASN A 284 31.89 29.61 71.05
N GLN A 285 32.37 30.28 69.99
CA GLN A 285 33.51 31.19 70.07
C GLN A 285 33.03 32.64 70.26
N LYS A 286 32.92 33.09 71.52
CA LYS A 286 32.48 34.44 71.92
C LYS A 286 33.54 35.53 71.69
N VAL A 287 34.04 35.63 70.47
CA VAL A 287 34.95 36.69 70.00
C VAL A 287 34.34 37.34 68.76
N GLN A 288 34.85 38.51 68.37
CA GLN A 288 34.45 39.10 67.09
C GLN A 288 34.83 38.15 65.94
N GLN A 289 33.86 37.86 65.08
CA GLN A 289 34.02 37.01 63.90
C GLN A 289 33.73 37.85 62.66
N ASP A 290 34.80 38.23 61.95
CA ASP A 290 34.76 38.99 60.71
C ASP A 290 34.63 38.06 59.50
N ARG A 291 33.73 38.41 58.58
CA ARG A 291 33.57 37.74 57.28
C ARG A 291 33.34 36.23 57.42
N VAL A 292 32.43 35.87 58.32
CA VAL A 292 31.95 34.50 58.48
C VAL A 292 30.64 34.31 57.73
N ILE A 293 30.45 33.12 57.19
CA ILE A 293 29.19 32.69 56.58
C ILE A 293 28.15 32.54 57.69
N PHE A 294 27.02 33.24 57.55
CA PHE A 294 26.00 33.30 58.60
C PHE A 294 24.62 32.89 58.08
N TRP A 295 24.07 31.81 58.64
CA TRP A 295 22.75 31.27 58.28
C TRP A 295 21.63 31.64 59.27
N GLY A 296 21.90 32.55 60.19
CA GLY A 296 20.97 32.94 61.25
C GLY A 296 21.35 32.42 62.64
N HIS A 297 20.71 33.00 63.64
CA HIS A 297 20.76 32.60 65.04
C HIS A 297 19.40 32.94 65.69
N GLU A 298 19.06 32.31 66.83
CA GLU A 298 17.79 32.55 67.53
C GLU A 298 17.50 34.04 67.80
N GLN A 299 18.56 34.80 68.10
CA GLN A 299 18.51 36.23 68.43
C GLN A 299 18.71 37.15 67.21
N LYS A 300 19.06 36.59 66.05
CA LYS A 300 19.33 37.32 64.81
C LYS A 300 18.98 36.47 63.58
N PRO A 301 17.68 36.38 63.21
CA PRO A 301 17.27 35.66 62.01
C PRO A 301 17.76 36.34 60.73
N THR A 302 17.95 35.56 59.68
CA THR A 302 18.33 36.01 58.33
C THR A 302 17.14 35.91 57.37
N THR A 303 17.25 36.66 56.27
CA THR A 303 16.30 36.59 55.16
C THR A 303 16.87 35.73 54.05
N LEU A 304 16.19 34.62 53.73
CA LEU A 304 16.39 33.87 52.49
C LEU A 304 15.53 34.52 51.41
N ASP A 305 16.15 34.93 50.31
CA ASP A 305 15.44 35.46 49.13
C ASP A 305 16.15 35.01 47.85
N ILE A 306 15.59 33.99 47.19
CA ILE A 306 16.13 33.41 45.97
C ILE A 306 15.02 33.16 44.95
N THR A 307 15.39 33.04 43.69
CA THR A 307 14.53 32.55 42.61
C THR A 307 15.18 31.30 42.03
N LEU A 308 14.52 30.15 42.14
CA LEU A 308 15.03 28.85 41.71
C LEU A 308 14.10 28.24 40.67
N ASN A 309 14.62 27.98 39.47
CA ASN A 309 13.84 27.50 38.31
C ASN A 309 12.56 28.32 38.06
N GLY A 310 12.65 29.64 38.23
CA GLY A 310 11.53 30.59 38.09
C GLY A 310 10.60 30.71 39.31
N VAL A 311 10.76 29.86 40.33
CA VAL A 311 9.96 29.91 41.56
C VAL A 311 10.63 30.80 42.61
N HIS A 312 9.92 31.83 43.08
CA HIS A 312 10.42 32.74 44.10
C HIS A 312 10.28 32.14 45.51
N ILE A 313 11.40 32.04 46.23
CA ILE A 313 11.49 31.44 47.57
C ILE A 313 11.97 32.53 48.54
N GLN A 314 11.05 33.00 49.39
CA GLN A 314 11.33 34.04 50.37
C GLN A 314 10.93 33.61 51.78
N ASN A 315 11.82 33.84 52.76
CA ASN A 315 11.54 33.69 54.18
C ASN A 315 12.46 34.61 55.01
N ASN A 316 11.88 35.47 55.83
CA ASN A 316 12.58 36.50 56.62
C ASN A 316 12.97 36.06 58.04
N SER A 317 12.72 34.80 58.40
CA SER A 317 12.81 34.30 59.77
C SER A 317 13.76 33.10 59.92
N ILE A 318 14.72 32.93 59.02
CA ILE A 318 15.65 31.79 59.01
C ILE A 318 16.66 31.90 60.16
N LYS A 319 16.70 30.91 61.05
CA LYS A 319 17.59 30.89 62.22
C LYS A 319 18.75 29.91 62.08
N SER A 320 18.72 29.01 61.09
CA SER A 320 19.80 28.06 60.83
C SER A 320 19.81 27.60 59.37
N LEU A 321 20.94 27.01 58.96
CA LEU A 321 21.10 26.38 57.64
C LEU A 321 20.07 25.25 57.43
N ASP A 322 19.81 24.45 58.46
CA ASP A 322 18.88 23.32 58.36
C ASP A 322 17.43 23.79 58.15
N GLU A 323 17.04 24.93 58.76
CA GLU A 323 15.74 25.57 58.49
C GLU A 323 15.64 26.10 57.04
N ALA A 324 16.71 26.71 56.52
CA ALA A 324 16.76 27.16 55.12
C ALA A 324 16.58 25.99 54.15
N ILE A 325 17.31 24.89 54.38
CA ILE A 325 17.24 23.67 53.56
C ILE A 325 15.83 23.06 53.62
N ALA A 326 15.27 22.92 54.83
CA ALA A 326 13.92 22.38 55.00
C ALA A 326 12.89 23.24 54.25
N TYR A 327 13.01 24.57 54.34
CA TYR A 327 12.12 25.49 53.65
C TYR A 327 12.25 25.40 52.13
N ILE A 328 13.47 25.41 51.58
CA ILE A 328 13.73 25.26 50.13
C ILE A 328 13.14 23.94 49.63
N ASN A 329 13.33 22.84 50.35
CA ASN A 329 12.80 21.52 49.97
C ASN A 329 11.26 21.44 49.96
N THR A 330 10.54 22.40 50.56
CA THR A 330 9.08 22.48 50.39
C THR A 330 8.67 22.91 48.98
N PHE A 331 9.60 23.40 48.14
CA PHE A 331 9.37 23.85 46.77
C PHE A 331 9.84 22.83 45.71
N THR A 332 10.45 21.70 46.11
CA THR A 332 10.92 20.66 45.18
C THR A 332 9.76 20.09 44.35
N ALA A 333 8.68 19.68 45.02
CA ALA A 333 7.47 19.18 44.37
C ALA A 333 6.46 20.32 44.12
N PRO A 334 5.67 20.26 43.03
CA PRO A 334 4.57 21.18 42.80
C PRO A 334 3.44 20.99 43.82
N THR A 335 2.65 22.04 44.03
CA THR A 335 1.39 22.01 44.79
C THR A 335 0.24 22.49 43.91
N ASP A 336 -1.01 22.37 44.39
CA ASP A 336 -2.21 22.78 43.65
C ASP A 336 -2.19 24.25 43.18
N THR A 337 -1.41 25.11 43.83
CA THR A 337 -1.36 26.56 43.57
C THR A 337 0.01 27.09 43.21
N ARG A 338 1.05 26.24 43.15
CA ARG A 338 2.43 26.67 42.94
C ARG A 338 3.23 25.61 42.20
N ASP A 339 3.99 26.05 41.22
CA ASP A 339 4.94 25.20 40.51
C ASP A 339 6.03 24.66 41.44
N GLY A 340 6.52 23.47 41.12
CA GLY A 340 7.69 22.88 41.75
C GLY A 340 8.98 23.30 41.04
N THR A 341 10.12 23.01 41.65
CA THR A 341 11.44 23.25 41.04
C THR A 341 12.13 21.98 40.59
N GLY A 342 11.75 20.81 41.12
CA GLY A 342 12.51 19.55 40.96
C GLY A 342 13.86 19.53 41.68
N VAL A 343 14.31 20.67 42.22
CA VAL A 343 15.62 20.79 42.87
C VAL A 343 15.51 20.42 44.35
N LYS A 344 16.43 19.58 44.80
CA LYS A 344 16.63 19.21 46.19
C LYS A 344 17.84 19.95 46.78
N ALA A 345 17.64 20.58 47.93
CA ALA A 345 18.71 21.18 48.72
C ALA A 345 19.18 20.18 49.78
N VAL A 346 20.50 20.00 49.88
CA VAL A 346 21.16 19.15 50.88
C VAL A 346 22.22 19.98 51.60
N LYS A 347 22.44 19.69 52.88
CA LYS A 347 23.49 20.34 53.66
C LYS A 347 24.85 19.93 53.13
N LYS A 348 25.69 20.91 52.81
CA LYS A 348 27.08 20.66 52.44
C LYS A 348 27.84 20.02 53.61
N ALA A 349 28.75 19.09 53.33
CA ALA A 349 29.42 18.28 54.35
C ALA A 349 30.22 19.11 55.38
N ASP A 350 30.75 20.27 54.98
CA ASP A 350 31.49 21.19 55.84
C ASP A 350 30.58 22.14 56.65
N GLY A 351 29.26 22.10 56.45
CA GLY A 351 28.28 22.98 57.09
C GLY A 351 28.34 24.44 56.63
N SER A 352 29.11 24.75 55.60
CA SER A 352 29.27 26.11 55.08
C SER A 352 28.07 26.58 54.25
N GLY A 353 27.32 25.66 53.63
CA GLY A 353 26.15 26.01 52.84
C GLY A 353 25.38 24.82 52.29
N ILE A 354 24.92 24.95 51.04
CA ILE A 354 23.93 24.07 50.42
C ILE A 354 24.51 23.43 49.15
N ASP A 355 24.26 22.13 48.99
CA ASP A 355 24.41 21.39 47.74
C ASP A 355 23.02 21.25 47.10
N PHE A 356 22.82 21.91 45.97
CA PHE A 356 21.63 21.80 45.13
C PHE A 356 21.81 20.66 44.14
N ILE A 357 20.83 19.75 44.10
CA ILE A 357 20.85 18.55 43.25
C ILE A 357 19.50 18.44 42.55
N ASN A 358 19.50 18.29 41.24
CA ASN A 358 18.33 17.91 40.45
C ASN A 358 18.67 16.70 39.59
N ASP A 359 17.99 15.57 39.81
CA ASP A 359 18.17 14.35 39.01
C ASP A 359 17.46 14.43 37.64
N ASN A 360 16.67 15.49 37.43
CA ASN A 360 15.87 15.77 36.24
C ASN A 360 14.83 14.67 35.92
N ALA A 361 14.57 13.74 36.85
CA ALA A 361 13.67 12.61 36.64
C ALA A 361 12.18 12.99 36.85
N ASP A 362 11.93 14.08 37.58
CA ASP A 362 10.59 14.52 37.94
C ASP A 362 10.04 15.60 37.00
N GLY A 363 8.72 15.58 36.79
CA GLY A 363 8.01 16.57 35.97
C GLY A 363 8.31 16.51 34.47
N THR A 364 7.63 17.35 33.70
CA THR A 364 7.66 17.36 32.22
C THR A 364 7.89 18.75 31.60
N THR A 365 7.96 19.78 32.45
CA THR A 365 8.08 21.20 32.07
C THR A 365 9.46 21.76 32.40
N ASP A 366 9.79 22.92 31.81
CA ASP A 366 11.12 23.56 31.94
C ASP A 366 11.52 23.80 33.42
N ASN A 367 10.59 24.20 34.29
CA ASN A 367 10.86 24.52 35.70
C ASN A 367 11.26 23.31 36.56
N MET A 368 11.04 22.08 36.08
CA MET A 368 11.38 20.86 36.79
C MET A 368 12.74 20.29 36.38
N LYS A 369 13.39 20.89 35.37
CA LYS A 369 14.65 20.42 34.79
C LYS A 369 15.77 21.41 35.07
N ASN A 370 17.00 20.90 35.13
CA ASN A 370 18.22 21.66 35.34
C ASN A 370 18.21 22.44 36.67
N ILE A 371 19.24 23.24 36.90
CA ILE A 371 19.29 24.20 38.02
C ILE A 371 19.52 25.59 37.43
N ASP A 372 18.60 26.51 37.69
CA ASP A 372 18.73 27.94 37.41
C ASP A 372 18.44 28.71 38.71
N LEU A 373 19.51 29.11 39.38
CA LEU A 373 19.46 29.75 40.69
C LEU A 373 19.85 31.22 40.56
N GLN A 374 18.95 32.11 40.95
CA GLN A 374 19.23 33.52 41.15
C GLN A 374 19.12 33.87 42.64
N VAL A 375 20.19 34.40 43.22
CA VAL A 375 20.19 35.00 44.56
C VAL A 375 19.71 36.44 44.46
N ASN A 376 18.60 36.76 45.13
CA ASN A 376 18.00 38.08 45.03
C ASN A 376 18.67 39.08 45.99
N PRO A 377 18.62 40.40 45.71
CA PRO A 377 19.35 41.40 46.50
C PRO A 377 18.97 41.52 47.98
N GLN A 378 17.83 40.97 48.43
CA GLN A 378 17.46 40.99 49.86
C GLN A 378 17.97 39.78 50.64
N ASN A 379 18.63 38.84 49.98
CA ASN A 379 19.18 37.65 50.63
C ASN A 379 20.26 38.04 51.64
N SER A 380 20.13 37.57 52.89
CA SER A 380 21.14 37.68 53.94
C SER A 380 21.47 36.32 54.57
N ALA A 381 20.75 35.26 54.21
CA ALA A 381 21.03 33.89 54.63
C ALA A 381 22.23 33.32 53.86
N GLY A 382 23.23 32.81 54.57
CA GLY A 382 24.44 32.26 53.97
C GLY A 382 25.37 33.32 53.38
N GLU A 383 25.11 34.61 53.63
CA GLU A 383 25.97 35.71 53.23
C GLU A 383 27.05 35.99 54.28
N LEU A 384 28.06 36.78 53.91
CA LEU A 384 29.15 37.16 54.80
C LEU A 384 28.71 38.24 55.80
N VAL A 385 28.85 37.94 57.09
CA VAL A 385 28.51 38.86 58.18
C VAL A 385 29.74 39.11 59.07
N ARG A 386 29.79 40.32 59.64
CA ARG A 386 30.65 40.63 60.78
C ARG A 386 29.84 40.50 62.06
N VAL A 387 30.06 39.43 62.82
CA VAL A 387 29.43 39.22 64.12
C VAL A 387 30.26 39.91 65.20
N ARG A 388 29.64 40.88 65.89
CA ARG A 388 30.28 41.67 66.93
C ARG A 388 30.06 41.04 68.30
N VAL A 389 30.93 41.36 69.25
CA VAL A 389 30.77 40.99 70.67
C VAL A 389 30.69 42.24 71.54
N THR A 390 30.01 42.11 72.67
CA THR A 390 29.91 43.16 73.70
C THR A 390 31.24 43.33 74.43
N ASN A 391 31.51 44.54 74.91
CA ASN A 391 32.67 44.82 75.79
C ASN A 391 32.42 44.37 77.25
N THR A 392 31.56 43.37 77.48
CA THR A 392 31.24 42.84 78.82
C THR A 392 32.18 41.70 79.19
N ASN A 393 32.27 41.35 80.48
CA ASN A 393 33.00 40.18 80.96
C ASN A 393 32.04 39.21 81.68
N PRO A 394 31.72 38.03 81.11
CA PRO A 394 32.23 37.51 79.84
C PRO A 394 31.66 38.25 78.61
N PRO A 395 32.37 38.25 77.47
CA PRO A 395 31.86 38.78 76.21
C PRO A 395 30.73 37.89 75.68
N ASP A 396 29.70 38.51 75.09
CA ASP A 396 28.63 37.80 74.38
C ASP A 396 28.37 38.49 73.03
N PHE A 397 27.59 37.89 72.14
CA PHE A 397 27.31 38.47 70.82
C PHE A 397 26.46 39.73 70.92
N ASP A 398 26.91 40.81 70.28
CA ASP A 398 26.18 42.08 70.18
C ASP A 398 25.25 42.04 68.97
N TRP A 399 24.08 41.43 69.14
CA TRP A 399 23.08 41.29 68.08
C TRP A 399 22.46 42.62 67.65
N GLN A 400 22.47 43.64 68.51
CA GLN A 400 21.93 44.96 68.18
C GLN A 400 22.84 45.66 67.16
N ASN A 401 24.17 45.57 67.33
CA ASN A 401 25.14 46.21 66.44
C ASN A 401 25.70 45.28 65.34
N THR A 402 25.35 43.99 65.36
CA THR A 402 25.61 43.06 64.25
C THR A 402 24.66 43.40 63.09
N GLN A 403 25.21 43.90 62.00
CA GLN A 403 24.45 44.25 60.80
C GLN A 403 24.48 43.09 59.81
N LEU A 404 23.30 42.56 59.49
CA LEU A 404 23.13 41.67 58.34
C LEU A 404 23.29 42.51 57.08
N ARG A 405 24.05 41.99 56.11
CA ARG A 405 24.25 42.66 54.83
C ARG A 405 23.56 41.83 53.76
N PRO A 406 22.65 42.42 52.97
CA PRO A 406 22.04 41.74 51.85
C PRO A 406 23.06 41.47 50.73
N ALA A 407 22.76 40.50 49.87
CA ALA A 407 23.49 40.23 48.63
C ALA A 407 23.66 41.52 47.80
N GLY A 408 24.85 41.76 47.26
CA GLY A 408 25.16 42.98 46.48
C GLY A 408 25.68 44.19 47.27
N ASN A 409 25.98 44.08 48.58
CA ASN A 409 26.60 45.15 49.39
C ASN A 409 27.88 44.68 50.14
N PRO A 410 29.08 44.78 49.53
CA PRO A 410 30.24 44.01 50.01
C PRO A 410 31.01 44.55 51.23
N ILE A 411 31.75 43.65 51.90
CA ILE A 411 32.97 43.94 52.72
C ILE A 411 34.26 43.83 51.86
N VAL A 412 34.16 43.31 50.63
CA VAL A 412 35.27 43.18 49.65
C VAL A 412 34.76 43.53 48.26
N ASN A 413 35.46 44.43 47.58
CA ASN A 413 35.08 45.05 46.31
C ASN A 413 34.29 44.16 45.31
N ASN A 414 33.14 44.70 44.90
CA ASN A 414 32.21 44.33 43.79
C ASN A 414 31.03 43.40 44.13
N ALA A 415 29.87 43.76 43.57
CA ALA A 415 28.51 43.42 44.01
C ALA A 415 28.06 42.00 43.60
N GLY A 416 28.04 41.08 44.58
CA GLY A 416 27.62 39.68 44.40
C GLY A 416 27.10 39.02 45.67
N SER A 417 26.68 37.75 45.56
CA SER A 417 26.36 36.85 46.68
C SER A 417 27.56 35.96 47.03
N ALA A 418 27.73 35.63 48.31
CA ALA A 418 28.75 34.66 48.77
C ALA A 418 28.46 33.21 48.34
N TRP A 419 27.27 32.94 47.80
CA TRP A 419 26.87 31.60 47.36
C TRP A 419 27.56 31.16 46.07
N ILE A 420 27.88 32.10 45.18
CA ILE A 420 28.37 31.83 43.81
C ILE A 420 29.79 32.38 43.68
N ALA A 421 30.73 31.55 43.20
CA ALA A 421 32.11 31.97 42.99
C ALA A 421 32.25 32.87 41.72
N GLY A 422 33.06 33.94 41.74
CA GLY A 422 33.40 34.68 40.52
C GLY A 422 34.14 36.03 40.66
N THR A 423 34.84 36.45 39.60
CA THR A 423 35.39 37.81 39.44
C THR A 423 34.37 38.74 38.75
N ALA A 424 34.42 40.04 39.11
CA ALA A 424 33.39 41.08 38.92
C ALA A 424 32.76 41.33 37.52
N ALA A 425 33.08 40.55 36.49
CA ALA A 425 32.49 40.63 35.15
C ALA A 425 31.38 39.58 34.90
N GLN A 426 31.25 38.56 35.74
CA GLN A 426 30.18 37.56 35.67
C GLN A 426 29.06 37.93 36.66
N ASN A 427 27.81 37.65 36.31
CA ASN A 427 26.65 37.93 37.15
C ASN A 427 26.72 37.14 38.48
N GLN A 428 27.41 37.67 39.50
CA GLN A 428 27.65 37.06 40.83
C GLN A 428 26.37 36.77 41.66
N ASN A 429 25.20 36.84 41.04
CA ASN A 429 23.89 36.62 41.64
C ASN A 429 23.05 35.58 40.89
N ARG A 430 23.51 34.99 39.76
CA ARG A 430 22.78 33.93 39.06
C ARG A 430 23.72 32.90 38.48
N ILE A 431 23.40 31.62 38.65
CA ILE A 431 24.11 30.48 38.07
C ILE A 431 23.11 29.53 37.42
N GLN A 432 23.50 28.95 36.29
CA GLN A 432 22.69 28.00 35.54
C GLN A 432 23.51 26.76 35.21
N ILE A 433 23.07 25.60 35.69
CA ILE A 433 23.66 24.28 35.42
C ILE A 433 22.74 23.56 34.45
N VAL A 434 23.23 23.26 33.25
CA VAL A 434 22.46 22.58 32.20
C VAL A 434 23.02 21.17 32.00
N THR A 435 22.20 20.16 32.29
CA THR A 435 22.55 18.74 32.08
C THR A 435 21.45 17.96 31.35
N ALA A 436 20.29 18.59 31.13
CA ALA A 436 19.16 18.05 30.40
C ALA A 436 18.70 18.98 29.28
N HIS A 437 18.40 18.39 28.12
CA HIS A 437 17.88 19.09 26.95
C HIS A 437 16.53 18.50 26.52
N LYS A 438 15.75 19.33 25.81
CA LYS A 438 14.46 18.96 25.25
C LYS A 438 14.54 18.79 23.74
N TYR A 439 13.99 17.67 23.27
CA TYR A 439 13.96 17.27 21.86
C TYR A 439 12.51 17.26 21.39
N ILE A 440 12.20 18.07 20.39
CA ILE A 440 10.84 18.34 19.92
C ILE A 440 10.70 17.89 18.47
N TYR A 441 9.66 17.11 18.19
CA TYR A 441 9.35 16.65 16.86
C TYR A 441 8.65 17.72 16.01
N SER A 442 8.99 17.76 14.73
CA SER A 442 8.31 18.56 13.71
C SER A 442 8.04 17.77 12.42
N SER A 443 6.82 17.90 11.91
CA SER A 443 6.39 17.39 10.62
C SER A 443 6.90 18.20 9.43
N THR A 444 7.50 19.38 9.67
CA THR A 444 8.18 20.14 8.62
C THR A 444 9.63 19.67 8.48
N PRO A 445 10.21 19.66 7.26
CA PRO A 445 11.62 19.33 7.06
C PRO A 445 12.53 20.12 8.00
N VAL A 446 13.43 19.41 8.69
CA VAL A 446 14.45 19.97 9.56
C VAL A 446 15.80 19.66 8.92
N GLU A 447 16.65 20.67 8.79
CA GLU A 447 18.03 20.51 8.34
C GLU A 447 18.94 20.88 9.51
N LEU A 448 19.84 19.97 9.89
CA LEU A 448 20.80 20.22 10.96
C LEU A 448 22.02 20.94 10.40
N ASP A 449 22.50 21.94 11.14
CA ASP A 449 23.77 22.59 10.81
C ASP A 449 24.88 21.54 10.78
N PRO A 450 25.72 21.52 9.73
CA PRO A 450 26.80 20.53 9.62
C PRO A 450 27.81 20.75 10.75
N MET A 451 28.42 19.69 11.24
CA MET A 451 29.42 19.75 12.31
C MET A 451 30.50 18.69 12.09
N TYR A 452 31.76 19.06 12.30
CA TYR A 452 32.87 18.11 12.25
C TYR A 452 32.70 17.01 13.31
N ASN A 453 33.01 15.77 12.93
CA ASN A 453 32.97 14.61 13.82
C ASN A 453 34.33 13.89 13.81
N PRO A 454 34.97 13.63 14.97
CA PRO A 454 36.23 12.89 15.03
C PRO A 454 36.12 11.42 14.61
N ASP A 455 34.93 10.82 14.58
CA ASP A 455 34.72 9.41 14.24
C ASP A 455 34.74 9.09 12.73
N GLY A 456 34.72 10.12 11.87
CA GLY A 456 34.65 9.98 10.41
C GLY A 456 34.07 11.21 9.72
N GLY A 457 33.96 11.15 8.40
CA GLY A 457 33.50 12.27 7.57
C GLY A 457 34.63 13.13 6.99
N PRO A 458 34.31 14.32 6.48
CA PRO A 458 35.29 15.27 5.95
C PRO A 458 36.37 15.62 7.00
N VAL A 459 37.63 15.69 6.56
CA VAL A 459 38.76 16.08 7.41
C VAL A 459 38.61 17.54 7.83
N PHE A 460 38.84 17.83 9.11
CA PHE A 460 38.80 19.20 9.64
C PHE A 460 39.76 20.12 8.86
N ASN A 461 39.24 21.17 8.26
CA ASN A 461 40.03 22.20 7.59
C ASN A 461 40.24 23.43 8.52
N PRO A 462 41.46 23.68 9.02
CA PRO A 462 41.75 24.82 9.89
C PRO A 462 41.45 26.19 9.25
N ALA A 463 41.44 26.29 7.91
CA ALA A 463 41.08 27.53 7.24
C ALA A 463 39.61 27.93 7.44
N ASN A 464 38.73 26.95 7.68
CA ASN A 464 37.29 27.15 7.81
C ASN A 464 36.85 27.40 9.26
N GLN A 465 37.73 27.22 10.25
CA GLN A 465 37.39 27.25 11.68
C GLN A 465 36.72 28.55 12.16
N ASN A 466 36.92 29.66 11.45
CA ASN A 466 36.35 30.98 11.75
C ASN A 466 35.29 31.42 10.71
N THR A 467 34.87 30.53 9.80
CA THR A 467 33.90 30.83 8.74
C THR A 467 32.52 30.35 9.15
N ALA A 468 31.62 31.28 9.47
CA ALA A 468 30.27 30.98 9.95
C ALA A 468 29.52 30.03 9.01
N GLY A 469 28.82 29.05 9.60
CA GLY A 469 28.02 28.06 8.87
C GLY A 469 28.80 26.86 8.32
N THR A 470 30.13 26.84 8.44
CA THR A 470 30.92 25.64 8.09
C THR A 470 30.93 24.60 9.21
N ALA A 471 31.13 23.33 8.84
CA ALA A 471 31.21 22.22 9.80
C ALA A 471 32.29 22.43 10.87
N GLU A 472 33.43 23.01 10.48
CA GLU A 472 34.53 23.32 11.39
C GLU A 472 34.17 24.45 12.35
N ASN A 473 33.56 25.53 11.87
CA ASN A 473 33.17 26.64 12.75
C ASN A 473 32.11 26.21 13.77
N ASN A 474 31.12 25.42 13.35
CA ASN A 474 30.09 24.89 14.25
C ASN A 474 30.71 23.96 15.31
N TYR A 475 31.68 23.13 14.94
CA TYR A 475 32.45 22.33 15.90
C TYR A 475 33.23 23.21 16.88
N MET A 476 33.89 24.27 16.39
CA MET A 476 34.63 25.22 17.25
C MET A 476 33.71 25.95 18.24
N ASN A 477 32.49 26.29 17.84
CA ASN A 477 31.50 26.89 18.73
C ASN A 477 31.00 25.85 19.75
N ALA A 478 30.77 24.60 19.34
CA ALA A 478 30.28 23.53 20.23
C ALA A 478 31.26 23.28 21.38
N ILE A 479 32.55 23.14 21.08
CA ILE A 479 33.61 22.94 22.08
C ILE A 479 33.95 24.20 22.91
N GLN A 480 33.25 25.31 22.69
CA GLN A 480 33.29 26.53 23.48
C GLN A 480 31.98 26.74 24.29
N GLY A 481 31.11 25.73 24.34
CA GLY A 481 29.89 25.75 25.11
C GLY A 481 28.68 26.33 24.39
N SER A 482 28.73 26.53 23.06
CA SER A 482 27.54 27.03 22.34
C SER A 482 26.33 26.10 22.43
N LEU A 483 26.54 24.80 22.71
CA LEU A 483 25.48 23.82 22.93
C LEU A 483 25.03 23.72 24.40
N LEU A 484 25.79 24.29 25.35
CA LEU A 484 25.40 24.39 26.76
C LEU A 484 24.36 25.51 26.93
N ASN A 485 23.14 25.24 26.48
CA ASN A 485 22.04 26.17 26.49
C ASN A 485 20.70 25.43 26.64
N THR A 486 19.62 26.17 26.90
CA THR A 486 18.27 25.62 27.09
C THR A 486 17.38 25.70 25.84
N THR A 487 17.94 25.99 24.66
CA THR A 487 17.15 26.09 23.43
C THR A 487 16.59 24.72 23.04
N PRO A 488 15.35 24.64 22.50
CA PRO A 488 14.79 23.38 22.07
C PRO A 488 15.55 22.79 20.87
N ARG A 489 15.84 21.48 20.90
CA ARG A 489 16.40 20.73 19.78
C ARG A 489 15.24 20.20 18.93
N THR A 490 15.12 20.67 17.70
CA THR A 490 14.03 20.22 16.81
C THR A 490 14.52 19.09 15.92
N PHE A 491 13.73 18.03 15.76
CA PHE A 491 14.07 16.89 14.91
C PHE A 491 12.87 16.44 14.08
N ARG A 492 13.12 15.82 12.93
CA ARG A 492 12.08 15.17 12.11
C ARG A 492 12.39 13.69 11.92
N THR A 493 13.61 13.39 11.49
CA THR A 493 14.01 12.02 11.20
C THR A 493 14.68 11.35 12.39
N THR A 494 14.80 10.02 12.32
CA THR A 494 15.59 9.24 13.28
C THR A 494 17.07 9.62 13.28
N GLU A 495 17.61 10.03 12.12
CA GLU A 495 18.99 10.52 12.01
C GLU A 495 19.15 11.88 12.71
N ASP A 496 18.21 12.80 12.53
CA ASP A 496 18.25 14.10 13.22
C ASP A 496 18.32 13.90 14.73
N LEU A 497 17.46 13.03 15.28
CA LEU A 497 17.43 12.73 16.71
C LEU A 497 18.73 12.06 17.17
N ARG A 498 19.24 11.07 16.42
CA ARG A 498 20.50 10.37 16.74
C ARG A 498 21.66 11.35 16.84
N GLU A 499 21.81 12.21 15.83
CA GLU A 499 22.87 13.20 15.78
C GLU A 499 22.75 14.20 16.92
N LEU A 500 21.57 14.79 17.14
CA LEU A 500 21.35 15.76 18.22
C LEU A 500 21.65 15.18 19.61
N LEU A 501 21.21 13.93 19.87
CA LEU A 501 21.54 13.23 21.11
C LEU A 501 23.04 13.06 21.31
N GLN A 502 23.79 12.80 20.23
CA GLN A 502 25.24 12.70 20.27
C GLN A 502 25.92 14.05 20.51
N ARG A 503 25.44 15.13 19.87
CA ARG A 503 25.99 16.49 20.07
C ARG A 503 25.87 16.94 21.51
N ASP A 504 24.68 16.79 22.08
CA ASP A 504 24.42 17.20 23.46
C ASP A 504 25.14 16.30 24.46
N ALA A 505 25.25 14.99 24.22
CA ALA A 505 26.05 14.10 25.08
C ALA A 505 27.55 14.45 25.10
N ARG A 506 28.07 15.05 24.02
CA ARG A 506 29.50 15.42 23.91
C ARG A 506 29.81 16.82 24.42
N TYR A 507 28.93 17.79 24.18
CA TYR A 507 29.22 19.22 24.39
C TYR A 507 28.08 20.03 25.03
N GLY A 508 26.95 19.40 25.36
CA GLY A 508 25.77 20.08 25.90
C GLY A 508 25.64 20.02 27.43
N VAL A 509 26.54 19.32 28.12
CA VAL A 509 26.37 18.96 29.53
C VAL A 509 27.45 19.61 30.39
N ASP A 510 27.03 20.26 31.47
CA ASP A 510 27.89 20.72 32.56
C ASP A 510 28.13 19.54 33.53
N TYR A 511 29.27 18.85 33.37
CA TYR A 511 29.55 17.63 34.14
C TYR A 511 30.16 17.93 35.51
N ASP A 512 30.81 19.07 35.66
CA ASP A 512 31.50 19.47 36.90
C ASP A 512 30.66 20.39 37.81
N GLY A 513 29.54 20.91 37.30
CA GLY A 513 28.61 21.78 38.04
C GLY A 513 29.11 23.22 38.16
N SER A 514 29.97 23.66 37.24
CA SER A 514 30.59 24.98 37.27
C SER A 514 29.64 26.11 36.84
N GLY A 515 28.60 25.81 36.08
CA GLY A 515 27.69 26.77 35.44
C GLY A 515 28.30 27.54 34.27
N GLY A 516 29.49 27.13 33.83
CA GLY A 516 30.15 27.56 32.62
C GLY A 516 30.45 26.37 31.73
N PHE A 517 31.16 26.62 30.62
CA PHE A 517 31.71 25.54 29.81
C PHE A 517 33.22 25.73 29.73
N GLU A 518 33.99 24.76 30.23
CA GLU A 518 35.43 24.86 30.20
C GLU A 518 36.04 24.34 28.90
N ILE A 519 36.70 25.24 28.15
CA ILE A 519 37.44 24.86 26.94
C ILE A 519 38.58 23.86 27.22
N THR A 520 39.05 23.81 28.49
CA THR A 520 40.11 22.93 29.01
C THR A 520 39.67 21.48 29.24
N GLY A 521 38.37 21.19 29.17
CA GLY A 521 37.89 19.83 28.87
C GLY A 521 37.21 19.04 29.97
N GLU A 522 36.79 19.64 31.08
CA GLU A 522 36.02 18.94 32.13
C GLU A 522 34.53 18.71 31.76
N ASP A 523 34.02 19.38 30.72
CA ASP A 523 32.64 19.19 30.21
C ASP A 523 32.57 18.39 28.89
N VAL A 524 33.72 18.12 28.27
CA VAL A 524 33.80 17.54 26.93
C VAL A 524 33.87 16.02 27.01
N ASN A 525 32.85 15.33 26.50
CA ASN A 525 32.78 13.86 26.47
C ASN A 525 32.79 13.29 25.04
N GLU A 526 33.79 13.67 24.24
CA GLU A 526 33.87 13.39 22.78
C GLU A 526 33.86 11.91 22.38
N GLY A 527 34.21 11.00 23.29
CA GLY A 527 34.20 9.56 23.01
C GLY A 527 32.80 8.97 22.79
N VAL A 528 31.74 9.63 23.29
CA VAL A 528 30.37 9.12 23.26
C VAL A 528 29.87 8.94 21.83
N LYS A 529 29.23 7.80 21.53
CA LYS A 529 28.67 7.51 20.19
C LYS A 529 27.22 7.08 20.31
N VAL A 530 26.38 7.63 19.45
CA VAL A 530 24.97 7.25 19.30
C VAL A 530 24.78 6.68 17.90
N THR A 531 24.32 5.44 17.81
CA THR A 531 24.07 4.71 16.55
C THR A 531 22.69 4.07 16.57
N VAL A 532 22.19 3.62 15.42
CA VAL A 532 20.99 2.77 15.35
C VAL A 532 21.40 1.37 14.88
N GLY A 533 21.07 0.36 15.67
CA GLY A 533 21.37 -1.04 15.37
C GLY A 533 20.51 -1.59 14.23
N ALA A 534 20.96 -2.67 13.59
CA ALA A 534 20.20 -3.35 12.53
C ALA A 534 18.88 -3.99 13.01
N THR A 535 18.68 -4.11 14.32
CA THR A 535 17.43 -4.56 14.94
C THR A 535 16.51 -3.42 15.39
N GLY A 536 16.88 -2.17 15.07
CA GLY A 536 16.03 -0.99 15.22
C GLY A 536 16.09 -0.30 16.59
N GLU A 537 17.06 -0.64 17.44
CA GLU A 537 17.32 0.07 18.70
C GLU A 537 18.33 1.20 18.52
N PHE A 538 18.13 2.32 19.22
CA PHE A 538 19.19 3.30 19.43
C PHE A 538 20.17 2.76 20.45
N ILE A 539 21.47 2.93 20.20
CA ILE A 539 22.56 2.44 21.04
C ILE A 539 23.46 3.62 21.40
N ILE A 540 23.69 3.80 22.70
CA ILE A 540 24.63 4.78 23.22
C ILE A 540 25.81 4.03 23.84
N SER A 541 27.02 4.32 23.36
CA SER A 541 28.27 3.79 23.88
C SER A 541 29.14 4.91 24.46
N ASN A 542 29.89 4.59 25.52
CA ASN A 542 30.76 5.52 26.22
C ASN A 542 32.17 4.92 26.39
N PRO A 543 32.95 4.82 25.29
CA PRO A 543 34.27 4.21 25.33
C PRO A 543 35.26 5.02 26.17
N ASN A 544 36.26 4.35 26.73
CA ASN A 544 37.36 5.00 27.44
C ASN A 544 38.41 5.56 26.45
N GLU A 545 37.99 6.52 25.63
CA GLU A 545 38.79 7.09 24.55
C GLU A 545 38.70 8.62 24.59
N ILE A 546 39.82 9.28 24.28
CA ILE A 546 39.90 10.74 24.15
C ILE A 546 40.29 11.02 22.69
N PRO A 547 39.31 11.29 21.80
CA PRO A 547 39.58 11.56 20.40
C PRO A 547 40.48 12.79 20.20
N ALA A 548 41.25 12.83 19.10
CA ALA A 548 42.08 13.98 18.79
C ALA A 548 41.20 15.20 18.47
N ARG A 549 41.56 16.36 19.04
CA ARG A 549 40.85 17.63 18.87
C ARG A 549 41.59 18.56 17.90
N PRO A 550 41.15 18.68 16.64
CA PRO A 550 41.77 19.59 15.69
C PRO A 550 41.40 21.05 15.99
N GLY A 551 42.25 22.00 15.57
CA GLY A 551 41.97 23.44 15.67
C GLY A 551 42.21 24.09 17.05
N VAL A 552 42.47 23.30 18.10
CA VAL A 552 42.74 23.82 19.46
C VAL A 552 44.17 23.51 19.87
N THR A 553 44.89 24.53 20.35
CA THR A 553 46.19 24.34 21.03
C THR A 553 45.98 24.54 22.53
N PRO A 554 46.03 23.48 23.35
CA PRO A 554 45.79 23.60 24.79
C PRO A 554 46.78 24.57 25.46
N PRO A 555 46.33 25.43 26.39
CA PRO A 555 47.23 26.26 27.19
C PRO A 555 48.25 25.38 27.92
N GLY A 556 49.55 25.55 27.64
CA GLY A 556 50.61 24.73 28.23
C GLY A 556 50.81 23.34 27.61
N GLY A 557 50.08 23.00 26.53
CA GLY A 557 50.29 21.79 25.73
C GLY A 557 49.79 20.46 26.34
N GLN A 558 49.04 20.49 27.46
CA GLN A 558 48.43 19.30 28.06
C GLN A 558 46.92 19.28 27.79
N ASP A 559 46.42 18.13 27.31
CA ASP A 559 45.00 17.85 27.13
C ASP A 559 44.46 17.18 28.40
N ASN A 560 43.62 17.88 29.16
CA ASN A 560 43.11 17.43 30.45
C ASN A 560 41.73 16.74 30.35
N ARG A 561 41.19 16.58 29.14
CA ARG A 561 39.90 15.92 28.90
C ARG A 561 39.89 14.51 29.46
N LYS A 562 38.74 14.10 30.00
CA LYS A 562 38.50 12.75 30.49
C LYS A 562 37.11 12.30 30.04
N PRO A 563 36.91 11.01 29.75
CA PRO A 563 35.57 10.48 29.56
C PRO A 563 34.76 10.56 30.87
N HIS A 564 33.49 10.96 30.79
CA HIS A 564 32.60 11.08 31.94
C HIS A 564 31.55 9.97 31.95
N ASN A 565 31.20 9.50 33.15
CA ASN A 565 30.03 8.63 33.31
C ASN A 565 28.76 9.42 32.99
N ILE A 566 27.78 8.76 32.38
CA ILE A 566 26.51 9.38 31.99
C ILE A 566 25.40 8.78 32.84
N SER A 567 24.57 9.61 33.47
CA SER A 567 23.40 9.20 34.24
C SER A 567 22.15 9.64 33.48
N PHE A 568 21.52 8.69 32.78
CA PHE A 568 20.35 8.98 31.96
C PHE A 568 19.07 9.05 32.79
N ASN A 569 18.30 10.12 32.57
CA ASN A 569 16.90 10.21 32.98
C ASN A 569 16.08 10.80 31.83
N VAL A 570 15.10 10.03 31.35
CA VAL A 570 14.22 10.42 30.24
C VAL A 570 12.80 10.65 30.75
N THR A 571 12.23 11.79 30.41
CA THR A 571 10.84 12.13 30.69
C THR A 571 10.16 12.71 29.46
N ALA A 572 8.83 12.77 29.46
CA ALA A 572 8.13 13.39 28.35
C ALA A 572 8.22 14.92 28.43
N TYR A 573 8.15 15.58 27.28
CA TYR A 573 8.02 17.02 27.20
C TYR A 573 6.54 17.46 27.22
N THR A 574 6.24 18.52 27.98
CA THR A 574 5.00 19.29 27.91
C THR A 574 5.32 20.77 27.99
N ASP A 575 4.55 21.61 27.30
CA ASP A 575 4.65 23.06 27.45
C ASP A 575 4.01 23.52 28.78
N THR A 576 4.42 24.69 29.26
CA THR A 576 3.88 25.27 30.49
C THR A 576 2.42 25.73 30.34
N GLN A 577 1.95 25.95 29.11
CA GLN A 577 0.57 26.29 28.79
C GLN A 577 -0.35 25.07 28.64
N GLY A 578 0.19 23.84 28.66
CA GLY A 578 -0.56 22.60 28.56
C GLY A 578 -1.24 22.36 27.21
N LYS A 579 -0.77 23.00 26.12
CA LYS A 579 -1.30 22.77 24.76
C LYS A 579 -0.71 21.51 24.12
N ILE A 580 0.48 21.09 24.55
CA ILE A 580 1.17 19.91 24.05
C ILE A 580 0.90 18.76 25.00
N SER A 581 0.23 17.73 24.47
CA SER A 581 -0.03 16.50 25.23
C SER A 581 1.21 15.61 25.30
N LYS A 582 1.43 14.99 26.46
CA LYS A 582 2.46 13.96 26.66
C LYS A 582 2.26 12.78 25.69
N ASN A 583 3.36 12.27 25.13
CA ASN A 583 3.37 11.02 24.36
C ASN A 583 4.09 9.92 25.15
N ASP A 584 3.32 9.13 25.89
CA ASP A 584 3.86 8.03 26.69
C ASP A 584 4.49 6.93 25.84
N ALA A 585 3.88 6.59 24.70
CA ALA A 585 4.37 5.51 23.84
C ALA A 585 5.77 5.81 23.30
N PHE A 586 6.00 7.03 22.80
CA PHE A 586 7.31 7.48 22.34
C PHE A 586 8.30 7.61 23.51
N THR A 587 7.87 8.17 24.64
CA THR A 587 8.73 8.34 25.82
C THR A 587 9.23 6.99 26.34
N THR A 588 8.37 5.98 26.44
CA THR A 588 8.72 4.64 26.93
C THR A 588 9.86 4.00 26.13
N ILE A 589 9.90 4.17 24.80
CA ILE A 589 11.00 3.65 23.97
C ILE A 589 12.35 4.16 24.48
N PHE A 590 12.43 5.47 24.76
CA PHE A 590 13.66 6.12 25.19
C PHE A 590 13.93 6.02 26.70
N LYS A 591 12.92 5.70 27.52
CA LYS A 591 13.14 5.31 28.93
C LYS A 591 13.98 4.03 29.05
N GLY A 592 14.16 3.26 27.99
CA GLY A 592 15.16 2.19 27.93
C GLY A 592 16.59 2.63 28.27
N PHE A 593 16.90 3.93 28.10
CA PHE A 593 18.18 4.50 28.47
C PHE A 593 18.35 4.72 29.98
N ASP A 594 17.28 4.84 30.76
CA ASP A 594 17.31 5.28 32.17
C ASP A 594 18.35 4.49 33.00
N GLY A 595 19.12 5.23 33.79
CA GLY A 595 20.18 4.74 34.66
C GLY A 595 21.59 5.06 34.17
N VAL A 596 22.58 4.53 34.89
CA VAL A 596 23.98 4.90 34.69
C VAL A 596 24.60 4.12 33.52
N LEU A 597 25.35 4.82 32.67
CA LEU A 597 26.27 4.32 31.65
C LEU A 597 27.70 4.72 32.06
N THR A 598 28.44 3.76 32.60
CA THR A 598 29.83 3.95 32.99
C THR A 598 30.75 3.92 31.78
N VAL A 599 31.86 4.67 31.84
CA VAL A 599 32.92 4.62 30.84
C VAL A 599 33.46 3.19 30.68
N GLY A 600 33.55 2.71 29.44
CA GLY A 600 34.05 1.37 29.10
C GLY A 600 33.29 0.73 27.92
N ASN A 601 33.07 -0.58 28.01
CA ASN A 601 32.49 -1.39 26.92
C ASN A 601 30.97 -1.62 27.06
N SER A 602 30.33 -1.02 28.07
CA SER A 602 28.89 -1.16 28.26
C SER A 602 28.16 -0.20 27.34
N ASN A 603 26.98 -0.60 26.88
CA ASN A 603 26.09 0.24 26.08
C ASN A 603 24.72 0.34 26.74
N ARG A 604 24.02 1.44 26.48
CA ARG A 604 22.58 1.59 26.75
C ARG A 604 21.80 1.53 25.46
N GLN A 605 20.61 0.95 25.50
CA GLN A 605 19.78 0.75 24.32
C GLN A 605 18.35 1.23 24.57
N SER A 606 17.73 1.79 23.55
CA SER A 606 16.28 2.03 23.56
C SER A 606 15.53 0.71 23.40
N GLU A 607 14.21 0.74 23.54
CA GLU A 607 13.39 -0.34 22.98
C GLU A 607 13.50 -0.36 21.44
N GLN A 608 13.15 -1.49 20.83
CA GLN A 608 13.19 -1.67 19.38
C GLN A 608 12.10 -0.87 18.67
N LEU A 609 12.50 -0.18 17.61
CA LEU A 609 11.63 0.58 16.72
C LEU A 609 11.41 -0.13 15.40
N PHE A 610 10.19 -0.04 14.89
CA PHE A 610 9.75 -0.69 13.67
C PHE A 610 9.02 0.28 12.74
N LEU A 611 8.91 -0.13 11.47
CA LEU A 611 8.12 0.50 10.43
C LEU A 611 7.08 -0.48 9.90
N SER A 612 5.99 0.05 9.35
CA SER A 612 5.02 -0.77 8.62
C SER A 612 5.64 -1.30 7.33
N ALA A 613 5.53 -2.61 7.12
CA ALA A 613 6.07 -3.27 5.93
C ALA A 613 5.12 -4.32 5.37
N PHE A 614 5.13 -4.49 4.05
CA PHE A 614 4.37 -5.52 3.35
C PHE A 614 5.19 -6.05 2.18
N SER A 615 5.22 -7.38 2.02
CA SER A 615 5.95 -8.03 0.92
C SER A 615 5.04 -8.94 0.13
N ALA A 616 5.26 -9.00 -1.19
CA ALA A 616 4.54 -9.89 -2.10
C ALA A 616 5.49 -10.46 -3.16
N GLY A 617 5.25 -11.71 -3.57
CA GLY A 617 5.92 -12.32 -4.72
C GLY A 617 5.05 -12.21 -5.96
N LEU A 618 5.54 -11.53 -6.99
CA LEU A 618 4.85 -11.39 -8.28
C LEU A 618 5.43 -12.37 -9.31
N GLU A 619 4.57 -13.13 -9.96
CA GLU A 619 4.99 -14.13 -10.94
C GLU A 619 5.14 -13.51 -12.33
N ILE A 620 6.26 -13.81 -13.00
CA ILE A 620 6.54 -13.44 -14.40
C ILE A 620 7.08 -14.64 -15.17
N TYR A 621 6.96 -14.60 -16.50
CA TYR A 621 7.45 -15.65 -17.39
C TYR A 621 8.51 -15.09 -18.34
N ASP A 622 9.58 -15.86 -18.57
CA ASP A 622 10.59 -15.54 -19.58
C ASP A 622 10.21 -16.05 -20.98
N SER A 623 11.04 -15.76 -21.98
CA SER A 623 10.83 -16.19 -23.37
C SER A 623 10.87 -17.72 -23.57
N LEU A 624 11.38 -18.48 -22.59
CA LEU A 624 11.37 -19.94 -22.59
C LEU A 624 10.16 -20.52 -21.85
N GLY A 625 9.35 -19.68 -21.21
CA GLY A 625 8.20 -20.09 -20.40
C GLY A 625 8.56 -20.55 -18.99
N SER A 626 9.77 -20.27 -18.52
CA SER A 626 10.15 -20.50 -17.13
C SER A 626 9.58 -19.40 -16.24
N LYS A 627 9.09 -19.79 -15.07
CA LYS A 627 8.51 -18.87 -14.10
C LYS A 627 9.60 -18.29 -13.21
N HIS A 628 9.58 -16.97 -13.02
CA HIS A 628 10.40 -16.24 -12.07
C HIS A 628 9.50 -15.45 -11.10
N THR A 629 9.96 -15.26 -9.87
CA THR A 629 9.24 -14.49 -8.86
C THR A 629 9.99 -13.21 -8.55
N LEU A 630 9.34 -12.07 -8.77
CA LEU A 630 9.81 -10.77 -8.32
C LEU A 630 9.36 -10.56 -6.88
N GLU A 631 10.29 -10.41 -5.94
CA GLU A 631 9.94 -10.07 -4.57
C GLU A 631 9.82 -8.56 -4.44
N VAL A 632 8.60 -8.07 -4.16
CA VAL A 632 8.32 -6.65 -3.97
C VAL A 632 8.05 -6.39 -2.49
N GLN A 633 8.82 -5.50 -1.89
CA GLN A 633 8.68 -5.05 -0.52
C GLN A 633 8.30 -3.57 -0.48
N PHE A 634 7.24 -3.25 0.27
CA PHE A 634 6.78 -1.90 0.56
C PHE A 634 7.08 -1.57 2.03
N VAL A 635 7.74 -0.45 2.31
CA VAL A 635 7.99 0.04 3.67
C VAL A 635 7.57 1.49 3.79
N LYS A 636 6.66 1.81 4.72
CA LYS A 636 6.18 3.18 4.94
C LYS A 636 7.31 4.04 5.53
N GLN A 637 7.67 5.11 4.84
CA GLN A 637 8.76 6.03 5.24
C GLN A 637 8.23 7.26 5.95
N SER A 638 7.19 7.87 5.40
CA SER A 638 6.69 9.15 5.89
C SER A 638 5.17 9.25 5.71
N THR A 639 4.59 10.18 6.45
CA THR A 639 3.24 10.68 6.19
C THR A 639 3.42 12.08 5.59
N THR A 640 2.86 12.30 4.40
CA THR A 640 3.00 13.57 3.67
C THR A 640 2.12 14.66 4.27
N GLN A 641 2.49 15.94 4.07
CA GLN A 641 1.74 17.08 4.62
C GLN A 641 0.26 17.13 4.18
N ASP A 642 -0.05 16.60 3.00
CA ASP A 642 -1.42 16.52 2.47
C ASP A 642 -2.28 15.41 3.13
N GLY A 643 -1.76 14.73 4.15
CA GLY A 643 -2.40 13.58 4.81
C GLY A 643 -2.24 12.24 4.08
N GLY A 644 -1.52 12.24 2.95
CA GLY A 644 -1.16 11.02 2.21
C GLY A 644 -0.01 10.23 2.85
N ASN A 645 0.31 9.08 2.25
CA ASN A 645 1.38 8.19 2.71
C ASN A 645 2.44 7.99 1.63
N GLU A 646 3.70 7.88 2.03
CA GLU A 646 4.80 7.54 1.15
C GLU A 646 5.46 6.22 1.58
N TRP A 647 5.54 5.31 0.63
CA TRP A 647 6.12 3.98 0.78
C TRP A 647 7.33 3.85 -0.13
N GLN A 648 8.44 3.39 0.42
CA GLN A 648 9.56 2.91 -0.38
C GLN A 648 9.20 1.53 -0.92
N MET A 649 9.48 1.31 -2.20
CA MET A 649 9.27 0.06 -2.89
C MET A 649 10.63 -0.53 -3.27
N ILE A 650 10.87 -1.78 -2.90
CA ILE A 650 12.09 -2.52 -3.26
C ILE A 650 11.67 -3.75 -4.03
N ILE A 651 12.20 -3.91 -5.25
CA ILE A 651 11.97 -5.09 -6.09
C ILE A 651 13.27 -5.88 -6.13
N ARG A 652 13.21 -7.19 -5.85
CA ARG A 652 14.36 -8.09 -5.82
C ARG A 652 14.13 -9.28 -6.74
N VAL A 653 15.22 -9.75 -7.34
CA VAL A 653 15.26 -11.03 -8.06
C VAL A 653 16.39 -11.91 -7.53
N PRO A 654 16.23 -13.25 -7.54
CA PRO A 654 17.31 -14.16 -7.22
C PRO A 654 18.45 -14.09 -8.26
N GLU A 655 19.70 -14.18 -7.80
CA GLU A 655 20.83 -14.41 -8.70
C GLU A 655 20.65 -15.76 -9.42
N PRO A 656 20.97 -15.88 -10.72
CA PRO A 656 21.76 -14.97 -11.55
C PRO A 656 20.97 -13.90 -12.33
N ALA A 657 19.67 -13.73 -12.08
CA ALA A 657 18.85 -12.78 -12.82
C ALA A 657 19.18 -11.33 -12.44
N GLU A 658 18.99 -10.41 -13.38
CA GLU A 658 19.29 -8.98 -13.23
C GLU A 658 18.09 -8.11 -13.64
N ILE A 659 17.89 -7.00 -12.93
CA ILE A 659 16.85 -6.00 -13.19
C ILE A 659 17.40 -4.56 -13.26
N ASN A 660 18.60 -4.32 -12.75
CA ASN A 660 19.21 -2.99 -12.64
C ASN A 660 20.64 -2.98 -13.21
N THR A 661 20.78 -3.34 -14.50
CA THR A 661 22.09 -3.53 -15.13
C THR A 661 22.88 -2.24 -15.38
N THR A 662 22.20 -1.09 -15.45
CA THR A 662 22.81 0.21 -15.78
C THR A 662 22.60 1.28 -14.71
N GLY A 663 21.83 0.99 -13.67
CA GLY A 663 21.56 1.93 -12.58
C GLY A 663 22.56 1.79 -11.44
N GLU A 664 22.44 2.67 -10.45
CA GLU A 664 23.24 2.58 -9.23
C GLU A 664 22.66 1.50 -8.29
N GLY A 665 23.55 0.80 -7.57
CA GLY A 665 23.20 -0.25 -6.61
C GLY A 665 23.37 -1.68 -7.16
N PRO A 666 22.88 -2.69 -6.43
CA PRO A 666 22.98 -4.10 -6.84
C PRO A 666 22.17 -4.41 -8.11
N ASN A 667 22.72 -5.21 -9.02
CA ASN A 667 22.09 -5.56 -10.30
C ASN A 667 20.73 -6.26 -10.16
N ASN A 668 20.49 -6.91 -9.02
CA ASN A 668 19.29 -7.67 -8.73
C ASN A 668 18.26 -6.91 -7.87
N ILE A 669 18.47 -5.61 -7.62
CA ILE A 669 17.59 -4.77 -6.81
C ILE A 669 17.24 -3.48 -7.55
N ILE A 670 15.95 -3.13 -7.54
CA ILE A 670 15.45 -1.80 -7.91
C ILE A 670 14.82 -1.15 -6.68
N VAL A 671 15.10 0.14 -6.48
CA VAL A 671 14.43 0.96 -5.48
C VAL A 671 13.52 1.96 -6.19
N GLY A 672 12.31 2.08 -5.65
CA GLY A 672 11.26 2.95 -6.14
C GLY A 672 10.45 3.52 -4.99
N THR A 673 9.39 4.25 -5.33
CA THR A 673 8.45 4.82 -4.34
C THR A 673 7.02 4.64 -4.81
N ALA A 674 6.10 4.59 -3.86
CA ALA A 674 4.66 4.60 -4.07
C ALA A 674 4.01 5.59 -3.11
N ARG A 675 3.26 6.55 -3.65
CA ARG A 675 2.56 7.58 -2.88
C ARG A 675 1.06 7.40 -3.00
N PHE A 676 0.36 7.65 -1.90
CA PHE A 676 -1.10 7.58 -1.80
C PHE A 676 -1.67 8.94 -1.42
N ASN A 677 -2.87 9.23 -1.90
CA ASN A 677 -3.62 10.42 -1.51
C ASN A 677 -4.22 10.23 -0.10
N ASN A 678 -4.78 11.30 0.46
CA ASN A 678 -5.36 11.31 1.81
C ASN A 678 -6.54 10.32 1.99
N ASP A 679 -7.27 10.01 0.90
CA ASP A 679 -8.38 9.04 0.92
C ASP A 679 -7.92 7.58 0.76
N GLY A 680 -6.62 7.34 0.59
CA GLY A 680 -6.02 6.02 0.39
C GLY A 680 -5.93 5.57 -1.06
N SER A 681 -6.45 6.34 -2.02
CA SER A 681 -6.27 6.08 -3.45
C SER A 681 -4.81 6.26 -3.88
N LEU A 682 -4.38 5.53 -4.91
CA LEU A 682 -3.00 5.63 -5.42
C LEU A 682 -2.76 7.02 -6.03
N SER A 683 -1.71 7.71 -5.61
CA SER A 683 -1.32 8.99 -6.22
C SER A 683 -0.37 8.75 -7.40
N ASN A 684 0.77 8.15 -7.12
CA ASN A 684 1.75 7.75 -8.13
C ASN A 684 2.65 6.61 -7.60
N TYR A 685 3.40 6.00 -8.50
CA TYR A 685 4.49 5.09 -8.16
C TYR A 685 5.58 5.13 -9.23
N THR A 686 6.79 4.79 -8.85
CA THR A 686 7.97 4.71 -9.71
C THR A 686 8.87 3.56 -9.25
N PRO A 687 9.52 2.80 -10.15
CA PRO A 687 9.37 2.86 -11.61
C PRO A 687 8.07 2.21 -12.10
N LYS A 688 7.66 2.55 -13.34
CA LYS A 688 6.52 1.91 -14.03
C LYS A 688 6.92 0.73 -14.91
N THR A 689 8.21 0.58 -15.18
CA THR A 689 8.76 -0.44 -16.06
C THR A 689 10.07 -0.93 -15.47
N ILE A 690 10.38 -2.20 -15.68
CA ILE A 690 11.66 -2.82 -15.34
C ILE A 690 12.23 -3.53 -16.57
N ASN A 691 13.55 -3.61 -16.64
CA ASN A 691 14.26 -4.35 -17.68
C ASN A 691 14.80 -5.65 -17.07
N PHE A 692 14.13 -6.77 -17.33
CA PHE A 692 14.45 -8.06 -16.74
C PHE A 692 15.35 -8.90 -17.66
N SER A 693 16.46 -9.38 -17.13
CA SER A 693 17.37 -10.31 -17.82
C SER A 693 17.51 -11.59 -16.99
N PRO A 694 16.89 -12.71 -17.40
CA PRO A 694 16.89 -13.95 -16.63
C PRO A 694 18.27 -14.63 -16.51
N ASN A 695 19.18 -14.37 -17.46
CA ASN A 695 20.53 -14.96 -17.52
C ASN A 695 20.57 -16.50 -17.47
N ASN A 696 19.54 -17.15 -18.01
CA ASN A 696 19.38 -18.61 -18.07
C ASN A 696 19.35 -19.17 -19.51
N GLY A 697 19.65 -18.35 -20.51
CA GLY A 697 19.53 -18.68 -21.94
C GLY A 697 18.26 -18.15 -22.62
N ALA A 698 17.29 -17.63 -21.87
CA ALA A 698 16.18 -16.85 -22.40
C ALA A 698 16.65 -15.51 -22.99
N ALA A 699 15.80 -14.87 -23.81
CA ALA A 699 16.10 -13.57 -24.38
C ALA A 699 16.35 -12.52 -23.28
N PRO A 700 17.47 -11.77 -23.31
CA PRO A 700 17.75 -10.73 -22.34
C PRO A 700 16.90 -9.47 -22.60
N ASN A 701 16.88 -8.55 -21.63
CA ASN A 701 16.22 -7.24 -21.72
C ASN A 701 14.71 -7.31 -21.97
N GLN A 702 14.03 -8.23 -21.30
CA GLN A 702 12.57 -8.31 -21.29
C GLN A 702 12.00 -7.09 -20.56
N GLN A 703 11.29 -6.22 -21.29
CA GLN A 703 10.62 -5.04 -20.74
C GLN A 703 9.31 -5.46 -20.07
N ILE A 704 9.21 -5.25 -18.76
CA ILE A 704 8.01 -5.58 -17.98
C ILE A 704 7.42 -4.29 -17.42
N LYS A 705 6.17 -4.02 -17.78
CA LYS A 705 5.38 -2.94 -17.20
C LYS A 705 4.78 -3.38 -15.87
N LEU A 706 5.01 -2.57 -14.84
CA LEU A 706 4.41 -2.72 -13.52
C LEU A 706 3.11 -1.94 -13.49
N SER A 707 1.97 -2.62 -13.37
CA SER A 707 0.62 -2.03 -13.35
C SER A 707 0.03 -2.11 -11.95
N PHE A 708 0.33 -1.11 -11.13
CA PHE A 708 -0.06 -1.06 -9.72
C PHE A 708 -1.32 -0.22 -9.47
N GLY A 709 -2.07 0.08 -10.52
CA GLY A 709 -3.31 0.87 -10.47
C GLY A 709 -3.17 2.21 -11.19
N THR A 710 -4.31 2.85 -11.39
CA THR A 710 -4.41 4.18 -11.98
C THR A 710 -4.42 5.26 -10.89
N SER A 711 -3.87 6.44 -11.21
CA SER A 711 -3.83 7.56 -10.27
C SER A 711 -5.25 8.02 -9.90
N GLY A 712 -5.54 8.14 -8.60
CA GLY A 712 -6.85 8.49 -8.05
C GLY A 712 -7.84 7.33 -7.93
N SER A 713 -7.45 6.11 -8.30
CA SER A 713 -8.34 4.93 -8.32
C SER A 713 -7.99 3.89 -7.25
N ASN A 714 -8.91 2.93 -7.06
CA ASN A 714 -8.78 1.78 -6.15
C ASN A 714 -8.69 0.44 -6.92
N ASP A 715 -8.22 0.48 -8.15
CA ASP A 715 -8.11 -0.65 -9.06
C ASP A 715 -6.86 -1.52 -8.82
N GLY A 716 -5.79 -0.95 -8.26
CA GLY A 716 -4.54 -1.64 -7.91
C GLY A 716 -4.17 -1.55 -6.43
N LEU A 717 -3.05 -0.88 -6.11
CA LEU A 717 -2.61 -0.62 -4.74
C LEU A 717 -3.52 0.42 -4.07
N VAL A 718 -3.91 0.16 -2.83
CA VAL A 718 -4.64 1.10 -1.98
C VAL A 718 -4.00 1.14 -0.59
N SER A 719 -4.07 2.29 0.08
CA SER A 719 -3.58 2.42 1.44
C SER A 719 -4.70 2.78 2.40
N SER A 720 -5.03 1.88 3.33
CA SER A 720 -6.17 2.06 4.24
C SER A 720 -5.82 1.69 5.68
N ASN A 721 -6.71 2.02 6.62
CA ASN A 721 -6.61 1.60 8.02
C ASN A 721 -7.11 0.16 8.22
N SER A 722 -6.61 -0.76 7.41
CA SER A 722 -6.87 -2.20 7.52
C SER A 722 -5.58 -2.98 7.25
N ALA A 723 -5.50 -4.23 7.70
CA ALA A 723 -4.29 -5.03 7.61
C ALA A 723 -3.79 -5.16 6.15
N SER A 724 -2.48 -5.06 5.96
CA SER A 724 -1.88 -5.19 4.63
C SER A 724 -2.09 -6.60 4.10
N THR A 725 -2.56 -6.73 2.86
CA THR A 725 -2.85 -8.04 2.26
C THR A 725 -2.81 -8.01 0.73
N LEU A 726 -2.36 -9.11 0.13
CA LEU A 726 -2.42 -9.33 -1.32
C LEU A 726 -3.82 -9.83 -1.66
N THR A 727 -4.56 -9.04 -2.45
CA THR A 727 -5.90 -9.42 -2.92
C THR A 727 -5.84 -10.24 -4.19
N GLY A 728 -4.91 -9.91 -5.10
CA GLY A 728 -4.72 -10.64 -6.34
C GLY A 728 -3.50 -10.17 -7.12
N GLN A 729 -3.05 -11.01 -8.04
CA GLN A 729 -2.01 -10.70 -9.02
C GLN A 729 -2.40 -11.25 -10.39
N ALA A 730 -1.91 -10.63 -11.46
CA ALA A 730 -2.10 -11.10 -12.82
C ALA A 730 -0.89 -10.78 -13.70
N THR A 731 -0.63 -11.64 -14.68
CA THR A 731 0.35 -11.40 -15.75
C THR A 731 -0.17 -11.95 -17.08
N ASP A 732 0.28 -11.34 -18.16
CA ASP A 732 0.01 -11.72 -19.55
C ASP A 732 0.89 -12.87 -20.04
N GLY A 733 2.06 -13.08 -19.43
CA GLY A 733 2.95 -14.20 -19.76
C GLY A 733 2.40 -15.57 -19.36
N TYR A 734 2.87 -16.61 -20.03
CA TYR A 734 2.53 -18.00 -19.74
C TYR A 734 3.55 -18.99 -20.29
N THR A 735 3.63 -20.15 -19.64
CA THR A 735 4.43 -21.28 -20.13
C THR A 735 3.83 -21.91 -21.38
N SER A 736 4.62 -22.64 -22.15
CA SER A 736 4.13 -23.35 -23.34
C SER A 736 3.03 -24.35 -22.95
N GLY A 737 2.06 -24.55 -23.84
CA GLY A 737 0.92 -25.44 -23.58
C GLY A 737 0.49 -26.18 -24.82
N ASN A 738 -0.12 -27.35 -24.62
CA ASN A 738 -0.79 -28.09 -25.68
C ASN A 738 -2.30 -27.99 -25.46
N LEU A 739 -3.08 -27.96 -26.55
CA LEU A 739 -4.54 -28.01 -26.46
C LEU A 739 -4.98 -29.31 -25.79
N LYS A 740 -6.02 -29.24 -24.95
CA LYS A 740 -6.74 -30.41 -24.44
C LYS A 740 -7.96 -30.67 -25.34
N PRO A 741 -7.95 -31.69 -26.22
CA PRO A 741 -9.02 -31.89 -27.21
C PRO A 741 -10.38 -32.18 -26.57
N ASP A 742 -10.39 -32.74 -25.36
CA ASP A 742 -11.57 -33.08 -24.56
C ASP A 742 -12.20 -31.86 -23.85
N ALA A 743 -11.47 -30.74 -23.73
CA ALA A 743 -11.90 -29.54 -23.02
C ALA A 743 -12.42 -28.42 -23.94
N ILE A 744 -12.80 -28.76 -25.17
CA ILE A 744 -13.30 -27.80 -26.16
C ILE A 744 -14.80 -27.55 -25.94
N ARG A 745 -15.18 -26.28 -25.93
CA ARG A 745 -16.58 -25.83 -25.77
C ARG A 745 -16.89 -24.66 -26.67
N VAL A 746 -18.17 -24.44 -26.96
CA VAL A 746 -18.62 -23.27 -27.73
C VAL A 746 -19.34 -22.30 -26.78
N ASP A 747 -19.13 -21.00 -26.92
CA ASP A 747 -19.89 -19.99 -26.18
C ASP A 747 -21.20 -19.60 -26.90
N ASP A 748 -22.01 -18.78 -26.24
CA ASP A 748 -23.29 -18.27 -26.73
C ASP A 748 -23.17 -17.37 -27.98
N LYS A 749 -21.98 -16.80 -28.21
CA LYS A 749 -21.64 -15.98 -29.38
C LYS A 749 -20.98 -16.77 -30.51
N GLY A 750 -20.86 -18.09 -30.35
CA GLY A 750 -20.28 -18.98 -31.35
C GLY A 750 -18.75 -18.98 -31.42
N ASN A 751 -18.05 -18.46 -30.41
CA ASN A 751 -16.61 -18.67 -30.27
C ASN A 751 -16.35 -20.06 -29.70
N ILE A 752 -15.42 -20.78 -30.32
CA ILE A 752 -14.94 -22.07 -29.87
C ILE A 752 -13.77 -21.81 -28.92
N LEU A 753 -13.95 -22.14 -27.64
CA LEU A 753 -12.98 -21.98 -26.57
C LEU A 753 -12.20 -23.28 -26.39
N GLY A 754 -10.87 -23.19 -26.52
CA GLY A 754 -9.93 -24.28 -26.26
C GLY A 754 -9.16 -24.04 -24.96
N GLU A 755 -9.20 -25.01 -24.04
CA GLU A 755 -8.37 -25.01 -22.84
C GLU A 755 -7.03 -25.70 -23.10
N PHE A 756 -5.94 -25.10 -22.63
CA PHE A 756 -4.58 -25.60 -22.81
C PHE A 756 -4.04 -26.20 -21.50
N THR A 757 -3.02 -27.05 -21.61
CA THR A 757 -2.34 -27.66 -20.45
C THR A 757 -1.65 -26.65 -19.53
N ASN A 758 -1.36 -25.44 -20.02
CA ASN A 758 -0.81 -24.33 -19.24
C ASN A 758 -1.88 -23.53 -18.46
N GLY A 759 -3.15 -23.96 -18.50
CA GLY A 759 -4.27 -23.34 -17.79
C GLY A 759 -4.86 -22.10 -18.47
N LYS A 760 -4.31 -21.66 -19.62
CA LYS A 760 -4.92 -20.59 -20.42
C LYS A 760 -6.05 -21.16 -21.28
N THR A 761 -7.07 -20.33 -21.52
CA THR A 761 -8.16 -20.62 -22.46
C THR A 761 -8.15 -19.55 -23.53
N PHE A 762 -8.11 -19.95 -24.80
CA PHE A 762 -8.18 -19.05 -25.94
C PHE A 762 -9.42 -19.36 -26.79
N ALA A 763 -9.97 -18.35 -27.45
CA ALA A 763 -10.94 -18.56 -28.51
C ALA A 763 -10.19 -18.99 -29.78
N VAL A 764 -10.23 -20.29 -30.09
CA VAL A 764 -9.43 -20.89 -31.17
C VAL A 764 -10.08 -20.73 -32.55
N ALA A 765 -11.40 -20.57 -32.58
CA ALA A 765 -12.16 -20.30 -33.81
C ALA A 765 -13.51 -19.64 -33.47
N LYS A 766 -14.23 -19.14 -34.49
CA LYS A 766 -15.57 -18.59 -34.37
C LYS A 766 -16.46 -19.10 -35.50
N ILE A 767 -17.65 -19.60 -35.17
CA ILE A 767 -18.62 -20.14 -36.12
C ILE A 767 -19.34 -19.00 -36.83
N ALA A 768 -19.40 -19.05 -38.17
CA ALA A 768 -20.14 -18.09 -38.96
C ALA A 768 -21.61 -18.51 -39.11
N MET A 769 -22.53 -17.54 -39.05
CA MET A 769 -23.96 -17.77 -39.26
C MET A 769 -24.43 -17.15 -40.57
N ALA A 770 -25.29 -17.88 -41.27
CA ALA A 770 -25.96 -17.43 -42.48
C ALA A 770 -27.42 -17.08 -42.20
N SER A 771 -27.94 -16.07 -42.89
CA SER A 771 -29.37 -15.87 -43.07
C SER A 771 -29.68 -15.70 -44.57
N VAL A 772 -30.93 -15.95 -44.94
CA VAL A 772 -31.43 -15.74 -46.30
C VAL A 772 -32.72 -14.91 -46.23
N ALA A 773 -33.09 -14.26 -47.33
CA ALA A 773 -34.28 -13.40 -47.35
C ALA A 773 -35.58 -14.21 -47.27
N ASN A 774 -35.60 -15.43 -47.84
CA ASN A 774 -36.77 -16.30 -47.86
C ASN A 774 -36.39 -17.75 -47.50
N ASN A 775 -36.60 -18.12 -46.23
CA ASN A 775 -36.21 -19.43 -45.69
C ASN A 775 -36.98 -20.59 -46.36
N SER A 776 -38.27 -20.42 -46.63
CA SER A 776 -39.09 -21.45 -47.31
C SER A 776 -38.73 -21.64 -48.78
N GLY A 777 -37.97 -20.72 -49.38
CA GLY A 777 -37.45 -20.83 -50.75
C GLY A 777 -36.18 -21.70 -50.88
N LEU A 778 -35.62 -22.17 -49.76
CA LEU A 778 -34.48 -23.07 -49.75
C LEU A 778 -34.86 -24.47 -50.24
N GLU A 779 -34.00 -25.05 -51.08
CA GLU A 779 -34.14 -26.43 -51.53
C GLU A 779 -33.50 -27.38 -50.51
N GLU A 780 -34.15 -28.51 -50.25
CA GLU A 780 -33.63 -29.53 -49.33
C GLU A 780 -32.93 -30.61 -50.15
N ILE A 781 -31.71 -30.95 -49.75
CA ILE A 781 -30.82 -31.86 -50.50
C ILE A 781 -30.52 -33.15 -49.72
N GLY A 782 -31.25 -33.40 -48.63
CA GLY A 782 -31.04 -34.54 -47.72
C GLY A 782 -30.04 -34.23 -46.60
N GLY A 783 -29.97 -35.10 -45.59
CA GLY A 783 -29.00 -34.97 -44.49
C GLY A 783 -29.15 -33.70 -43.64
N ASN A 784 -30.37 -33.15 -43.54
CA ASN A 784 -30.66 -31.86 -42.89
C ASN A 784 -29.93 -30.65 -43.52
N LEU A 785 -29.55 -30.76 -44.80
CA LEU A 785 -28.91 -29.69 -45.55
C LEU A 785 -29.90 -28.96 -46.44
N PHE A 786 -29.72 -27.65 -46.52
CA PHE A 786 -30.44 -26.74 -47.38
C PHE A 786 -29.48 -26.09 -48.38
N LYS A 787 -29.95 -25.92 -49.61
CA LYS A 787 -29.24 -25.24 -50.69
C LYS A 787 -30.00 -23.98 -51.09
N VAL A 788 -29.25 -22.92 -51.35
CA VAL A 788 -29.82 -21.67 -51.87
C VAL A 788 -30.32 -21.84 -53.30
N THR A 789 -31.46 -21.23 -53.59
CA THR A 789 -32.10 -21.18 -54.90
C THR A 789 -32.31 -19.74 -55.35
N ALA A 790 -32.78 -19.53 -56.57
CA ALA A 790 -33.16 -18.20 -57.03
C ALA A 790 -34.28 -17.56 -56.17
N ASN A 791 -35.16 -18.36 -55.57
CA ASN A 791 -36.30 -17.87 -54.77
C ASN A 791 -35.96 -17.66 -53.28
N SER A 792 -34.86 -18.23 -52.78
CA SER A 792 -34.39 -18.00 -51.39
C SER A 792 -33.64 -16.68 -51.23
N GLY A 793 -33.02 -16.19 -52.31
CA GLY A 793 -32.04 -15.12 -52.27
C GLY A 793 -30.64 -15.63 -51.91
N ALA A 794 -29.67 -14.70 -51.91
CA ALA A 794 -28.27 -14.98 -51.60
C ALA A 794 -28.05 -15.20 -50.09
N ILE A 795 -26.96 -15.89 -49.77
CA ILE A 795 -26.50 -16.09 -48.38
C ILE A 795 -25.97 -14.77 -47.85
N VAL A 796 -26.49 -14.31 -46.72
CA VAL A 796 -25.93 -13.19 -45.96
C VAL A 796 -25.21 -13.73 -44.74
N VAL A 797 -23.90 -13.63 -44.74
CA VAL A 797 -23.04 -14.07 -43.63
C VAL A 797 -22.99 -13.00 -42.54
N GLY A 798 -22.93 -13.42 -41.28
CA GLY A 798 -22.70 -12.55 -40.15
C GLY A 798 -22.40 -13.31 -38.86
N GLU A 799 -22.26 -12.57 -37.76
CA GLU A 799 -22.02 -13.14 -36.44
C GLU A 799 -23.33 -13.53 -35.75
N ALA A 800 -23.24 -14.47 -34.81
CA ALA A 800 -24.35 -14.81 -33.91
C ALA A 800 -24.83 -13.57 -33.12
N GLY A 801 -26.15 -13.44 -32.93
CA GLY A 801 -26.77 -12.35 -32.18
C GLY A 801 -26.75 -10.97 -32.88
N THR A 802 -26.23 -10.86 -34.11
CA THR A 802 -26.15 -9.59 -34.85
C THR A 802 -26.92 -9.62 -36.17
N GLY A 803 -27.42 -8.45 -36.61
CA GLY A 803 -28.11 -8.32 -37.90
C GLY A 803 -29.39 -9.14 -38.01
N GLY A 804 -30.12 -9.32 -36.90
CA GLY A 804 -31.37 -10.09 -36.84
C GLY A 804 -31.20 -11.61 -36.72
N ARG A 805 -29.96 -12.11 -36.64
CA ARG A 805 -29.66 -13.53 -36.41
C ARG A 805 -29.80 -13.87 -34.92
N GLY A 806 -30.21 -15.11 -34.65
CA GLY A 806 -30.30 -15.66 -33.30
C GLY A 806 -28.94 -15.86 -32.63
N GLU A 807 -28.97 -16.09 -31.32
CA GLU A 807 -27.80 -16.48 -30.52
C GLU A 807 -27.62 -18.00 -30.54
N MET A 808 -26.44 -18.49 -30.16
CA MET A 808 -26.19 -19.91 -30.00
C MET A 808 -26.50 -20.35 -28.57
N LYS A 809 -27.08 -21.54 -28.44
CA LYS A 809 -27.22 -22.23 -27.17
C LYS A 809 -26.27 -23.43 -27.16
N THR A 810 -25.26 -23.36 -26.30
CA THR A 810 -24.26 -24.41 -26.11
C THR A 810 -24.83 -25.65 -25.42
N SER A 811 -24.17 -26.79 -25.66
CA SER A 811 -24.48 -28.11 -25.07
C SER A 811 -25.95 -28.46 -25.25
N ALA A 812 -26.48 -28.18 -26.43
CA ALA A 812 -27.88 -28.38 -26.73
C ALA A 812 -28.11 -28.58 -28.23
N LEU A 813 -29.14 -29.34 -28.58
CA LEU A 813 -29.56 -29.59 -29.95
C LEU A 813 -31.01 -29.12 -30.16
N GLU A 814 -31.27 -28.51 -31.31
CA GLU A 814 -32.62 -28.17 -31.76
C GLU A 814 -33.31 -29.44 -32.30
N MET A 815 -34.45 -29.83 -31.72
CA MET A 815 -35.27 -30.94 -32.22
C MET A 815 -36.18 -30.50 -33.37
N SER A 816 -36.80 -31.47 -34.04
CA SER A 816 -37.82 -31.24 -35.05
C SER A 816 -38.95 -30.34 -34.54
N ASN A 817 -39.53 -29.53 -35.44
CA ASN A 817 -40.73 -28.75 -35.14
C ASN A 817 -42.05 -29.47 -35.50
N VAL A 818 -41.99 -30.78 -35.77
CA VAL A 818 -43.17 -31.63 -36.04
C VAL A 818 -43.98 -31.82 -34.76
N ASP A 819 -45.27 -31.49 -34.82
CA ASP A 819 -46.23 -31.82 -33.77
C ASP A 819 -47.00 -33.09 -34.15
N LEU A 820 -46.70 -34.19 -33.46
CA LEU A 820 -47.27 -35.50 -33.76
C LEU A 820 -48.80 -35.53 -33.64
N SER A 821 -49.38 -34.72 -32.75
CA SER A 821 -50.85 -34.70 -32.56
C SER A 821 -51.56 -34.15 -33.80
N ARG A 822 -50.99 -33.10 -34.39
CA ARG A 822 -51.44 -32.52 -35.65
C ARG A 822 -51.24 -33.51 -36.79
N SER A 823 -50.05 -34.09 -36.89
CA SER A 823 -49.69 -35.06 -37.93
C SER A 823 -50.63 -36.27 -37.99
N LEU A 824 -50.94 -36.87 -36.83
CA LEU A 824 -51.86 -38.00 -36.75
C LEU A 824 -53.30 -37.61 -37.12
N THR A 825 -53.72 -36.38 -36.78
CA THR A 825 -55.04 -35.87 -37.18
C THR A 825 -55.11 -35.64 -38.68
N GLU A 826 -54.07 -35.07 -39.28
CA GLU A 826 -53.96 -34.87 -40.73
C GLU A 826 -53.98 -36.20 -41.49
N LEU A 827 -53.30 -37.25 -40.99
CA LEU A 827 -53.41 -38.60 -41.56
C LEU A 827 -54.87 -39.10 -41.62
N ILE A 828 -55.65 -38.90 -40.55
CA ILE A 828 -57.06 -39.30 -40.52
C ILE A 828 -57.86 -38.50 -41.57
N ILE A 829 -57.63 -37.18 -41.67
CA ILE A 829 -58.30 -36.31 -42.63
C ILE A 829 -57.99 -36.77 -44.06
N ILE A 830 -56.71 -36.98 -44.38
CA ILE A 830 -56.27 -37.41 -45.70
C ILE A 830 -56.83 -38.80 -46.03
N GLN A 831 -56.84 -39.73 -45.06
CA GLN A 831 -57.41 -41.07 -45.24
C GLN A 831 -58.92 -41.01 -45.55
N ARG A 832 -59.68 -40.19 -44.82
CA ARG A 832 -61.13 -40.00 -45.05
C ARG A 832 -61.39 -39.34 -46.40
N GLY A 833 -60.61 -38.33 -46.78
CA GLY A 833 -60.68 -37.68 -48.08
C GLY A 833 -60.38 -38.64 -49.23
N TYR A 834 -59.34 -39.45 -49.09
CA TYR A 834 -58.98 -40.51 -50.04
C TYR A 834 -60.11 -41.54 -50.20
N GLN A 835 -60.71 -42.01 -49.09
CA GLN A 835 -61.87 -42.92 -49.11
C GLN A 835 -63.10 -42.30 -49.79
N ALA A 836 -63.36 -41.01 -49.58
CA ALA A 836 -64.48 -40.30 -50.21
C ALA A 836 -64.30 -40.17 -51.74
N ASN A 837 -63.09 -39.85 -52.19
CA ASN A 837 -62.75 -39.79 -53.61
C ASN A 837 -62.83 -41.18 -54.28
N SER A 838 -62.38 -42.23 -53.58
CA SER A 838 -62.54 -43.61 -54.02
C SER A 838 -64.02 -44.00 -54.23
N LYS A 839 -64.93 -43.58 -53.34
CA LYS A 839 -66.38 -43.78 -53.51
C LYS A 839 -66.95 -43.01 -54.71
N THR A 840 -66.43 -41.83 -55.01
CA THR A 840 -66.85 -41.04 -56.20
C THR A 840 -66.48 -41.76 -57.49
N ILE A 841 -65.33 -42.43 -57.51
CA ILE A 841 -64.89 -43.26 -58.63
C ILE A 841 -65.76 -44.51 -58.75
N SER A 842 -66.01 -45.24 -57.67
CA SER A 842 -66.81 -46.48 -57.72
C SER A 842 -68.27 -46.24 -58.11
N THR A 843 -68.89 -45.16 -57.62
CA THR A 843 -70.25 -44.75 -58.04
C THR A 843 -70.29 -44.29 -59.50
N SER A 844 -69.28 -43.56 -59.95
CA SER A 844 -69.15 -43.20 -61.37
C SER A 844 -68.99 -44.44 -62.25
N ASP A 845 -68.23 -45.45 -61.81
CA ASP A 845 -68.04 -46.73 -62.51
C ASP A 845 -69.33 -47.57 -62.54
N GLN A 846 -70.03 -47.70 -61.40
CA GLN A 846 -71.34 -48.37 -61.34
C GLN A 846 -72.37 -47.73 -62.29
N MET A 847 -72.43 -46.40 -62.37
CA MET A 847 -73.31 -45.73 -63.33
C MET A 847 -72.90 -46.00 -64.78
N LEU A 848 -71.60 -46.05 -65.09
CA LEU A 848 -71.11 -46.41 -66.42
C LEU A 848 -71.47 -47.86 -66.78
N GLN A 849 -71.33 -48.80 -65.84
CA GLN A 849 -71.74 -50.19 -66.02
C GLN A 849 -73.26 -50.30 -66.25
N THR A 850 -74.07 -49.57 -65.47
CA THR A 850 -75.53 -49.53 -65.65
C THR A 850 -75.90 -48.98 -67.03
N LEU A 851 -75.18 -47.97 -67.52
CA LEU A 851 -75.40 -47.37 -68.83
C LEU A 851 -75.00 -48.31 -69.98
N ILE A 852 -73.97 -49.14 -69.78
CA ILE A 852 -73.60 -50.22 -70.70
C ILE A 852 -74.67 -51.32 -70.71
N GLN A 853 -75.21 -51.68 -69.54
CA GLN A 853 -76.28 -52.68 -69.41
C GLN A 853 -77.61 -52.20 -70.00
N LEU A 854 -77.90 -50.89 -70.00
CA LEU A 854 -79.09 -50.28 -70.63
C LEU A 854 -79.14 -50.43 -72.16
N LYS A 855 -78.02 -50.83 -72.79
CA LYS A 855 -77.93 -51.09 -74.23
C LYS A 855 -78.18 -52.57 -74.57
N GLN A 856 -78.10 -53.48 -73.58
CA GLN A 856 -78.61 -54.86 -73.70
C GLN A 856 -80.11 -54.86 -73.43
#